data_AF-A0A9Q5G748-F1
#
_entry.id   AF-A0A9Q5G748-F1
#
_cell.length_a   1.000
_cell.length_b   1.000
_cell.length_c   1.000
_cell.angle_alpha   90.00
_cell.angle_beta   90.00
_cell.angle_gamma   90.00
#
_symmetry.space_group_name_H-M   'P 1'
#
loop_
_entity.id
_entity.type
_entity.pdbx_description
1 polymer ?
#
loop_
_entity_poly.entity_id
_entity_poly.type
_entity_poly.pdbx_seq_one_letter_code
_entity_poly.pdbx_strand_id
1 'polypeptide(L)'
;MLDFQDDDLTQAKVPPHSIEAEQSVLGGLMLDNNAWDVVSEVCLEQHFYTGGHRMMFRTMQKLIDQGRPIDVVTLSEELDRTGELERAGGLEYLVDLARNTPSTSNIRAYSEIVRDRALLRQMISVSTEISDSSFFPDGRSADEVLNEAESKIFQIAENRPNQSGPQSVNPLLKAAVERIDELFSNGDALTGLTTGFDDLNERTGGLQPSDLIIVAARPSMGKCIVSGSRLVDPKTGSRLTIDEMVAEQYGSVTAVNDQFKLVEARASQFVDDGVKPVFEVKTALGRSIKTTLTHPFLTGKGWKKLADISTGEKIGVPRVLPIFGSTPLPEYQVKALAYFLSDGGTTQTNPIFTNVNKTIVADFKQAVEQFNSVKVTRTSYDHRAPSYRVSGRSENTNLMRVRFAAYLENAMQRFGLSGKSLANRLSLQPSTISAWRNAVSVPNPLGYQSLCDFFGSEFQQETHEVYESSSTLINPVTVFLKEQGVWGCLAHEKVIPEAVFSLPKSHLKLFLNRIFACDGGVSFSSTGQIRISYSSASESLASDIQHLLLRFGIVAKLRTKTHHKRDQFEVELISRESIETFINQIGMIGKEDRLAKAKAELSLKRSHTNRDALPDSVNDYILELKGEQSWPDLFAQKGLECPNGFNPHLQGVSKRSLSRQKARFYAELFDDSYLMSLSSSDLYWDEIVSIDYVGNDQVYDLTVPELHNFVAEDICVHNTTFAMNLVENALMGDDKPVLVFSLEMPAAQLMTRMLSSLGRINQTRVRNGQLEDDDWPKLTAAVNMLKNKPLYIDDQPGISPNEMRTRARRIVREHGEIGMIMVDYLQLMQIKTGKSEGRTAEISEISRSLKALAKEMNCPVVALSQLNRSLEQRPNKRPVNSDLRESGAIEQDADVIMFIYRDEVYNEDSPEKGVAEIIIGKQRNGPIGTTRLAFIGKYTRFENLAHSYEYPPDE
;
A
#
# COMPACT_ATOMS: atom_id res chain seq x y z
N MET A 1 81.48 -33.63 28.06
CA MET A 1 80.87 -32.87 26.95
C MET A 1 79.38 -33.13 27.06
N LEU A 2 78.62 -32.05 27.20
CA LEU A 2 77.28 -32.00 27.78
C LEU A 2 76.22 -32.79 27.02
N ASP A 3 75.43 -33.55 27.77
CA ASP A 3 74.11 -34.05 27.41
C ASP A 3 73.17 -32.85 27.18
N PHE A 4 72.56 -32.77 25.99
CA PHE A 4 71.44 -31.89 25.74
C PHE A 4 70.16 -32.60 26.21
N GLN A 5 69.52 -32.04 27.24
CA GLN A 5 68.18 -32.42 27.68
C GLN A 5 67.13 -31.95 26.68
N ASP A 6 66.20 -32.85 26.41
CA ASP A 6 65.10 -32.80 25.46
C ASP A 6 63.89 -32.05 26.07
N ASP A 7 64.06 -30.78 26.44
CA ASP A 7 63.04 -29.99 27.17
C ASP A 7 62.12 -29.13 26.26
N ASP A 8 62.18 -29.33 24.93
CA ASP A 8 61.41 -28.54 23.93
C ASP A 8 60.20 -29.30 23.33
N LEU A 9 59.62 -30.23 24.09
CA LEU A 9 58.36 -30.91 23.73
C LEU A 9 57.15 -30.18 24.34
N THR A 10 56.50 -29.34 23.51
CA THR A 10 55.08 -28.92 23.62
C THR A 10 54.63 -28.19 24.89
N GLN A 11 54.64 -26.84 24.88
CA GLN A 11 53.72 -26.07 25.73
C GLN A 11 52.27 -26.38 25.31
N ALA A 12 51.60 -27.30 26.00
CA ALA A 12 50.17 -27.53 25.84
C ALA A 12 49.41 -26.23 26.11
N LYS A 13 48.53 -25.81 25.18
CA LYS A 13 47.61 -24.67 25.39
C LYS A 13 46.58 -25.05 26.45
N VAL A 14 46.90 -24.79 27.72
CA VAL A 14 45.97 -25.04 28.83
C VAL A 14 44.91 -23.93 28.87
N PRO A 15 43.61 -24.24 29.02
CA PRO A 15 42.57 -23.23 29.17
C PRO A 15 42.83 -22.31 30.38
N PRO A 16 42.50 -21.01 30.32
CA PRO A 16 42.73 -20.07 31.42
C PRO A 16 42.06 -20.50 32.73
N HIS A 17 42.82 -20.58 33.81
CA HIS A 17 42.33 -20.96 35.15
C HIS A 17 43.22 -20.33 36.23
N SER A 18 42.76 -20.31 37.48
CA SER A 18 43.59 -19.97 38.64
C SER A 18 43.13 -20.82 39.81
N ILE A 19 43.92 -21.83 40.16
CA ILE A 19 43.61 -22.73 41.27
C ILE A 19 43.70 -21.96 42.59
N GLU A 20 44.67 -21.06 42.73
CA GLU A 20 44.89 -20.29 43.95
C GLU A 20 43.68 -19.41 44.31
N ALA A 21 43.06 -18.78 43.30
CA ALA A 21 41.85 -18.01 43.48
C ALA A 21 40.66 -18.89 43.85
N GLU A 22 40.49 -20.05 43.20
CA GLU A 22 39.43 -21.01 43.54
C GLU A 22 39.56 -21.53 44.97
N GLN A 23 40.78 -21.88 45.40
CA GLN A 23 41.06 -22.34 46.75
C GLN A 23 40.78 -21.24 47.79
N SER A 24 41.15 -20.00 47.48
CA SER A 24 40.90 -18.84 48.35
C SER A 24 39.40 -18.52 48.49
N VAL A 25 38.60 -18.73 47.44
CA VAL A 25 37.14 -18.57 47.50
C VAL A 25 36.51 -19.67 48.34
N LEU A 26 36.83 -20.93 48.07
CA LEU A 26 36.24 -22.08 48.78
C LEU A 26 36.63 -22.10 50.27
N GLY A 27 37.91 -21.90 50.57
CA GLY A 27 38.36 -21.81 51.95
C GLY A 27 37.82 -20.57 52.66
N GLY A 28 37.67 -19.44 51.95
CA GLY A 28 37.03 -18.24 52.49
C GLY A 28 35.58 -18.46 52.91
N LEU A 29 34.80 -19.22 52.12
CA LEU A 29 33.42 -19.58 52.44
C LEU A 29 33.28 -20.55 53.62
N MET A 30 34.31 -21.37 53.88
CA MET A 30 34.37 -22.24 55.07
C MET A 30 34.73 -21.48 56.35
N LEU A 31 35.35 -20.29 56.22
CA LEU A 31 35.75 -19.45 57.35
C LEU A 31 34.71 -18.36 57.68
N ASP A 32 34.01 -17.84 56.67
CA ASP A 32 32.98 -16.82 56.83
C ASP A 32 31.77 -17.12 55.92
N ASN A 33 30.67 -17.59 56.52
CA ASN A 33 29.45 -17.90 55.78
C ASN A 33 28.71 -16.66 55.28
N ASN A 34 28.93 -15.47 55.85
CA ASN A 34 28.28 -14.24 55.37
C ASN A 34 28.85 -13.79 54.02
N ALA A 35 30.04 -14.28 53.66
CA ALA A 35 30.61 -14.03 52.35
C ALA A 35 29.87 -14.80 51.23
N TRP A 36 29.00 -15.75 51.56
CA TRP A 36 28.22 -16.52 50.57
C TRP A 36 27.40 -15.62 49.65
N ASP A 37 26.74 -14.61 50.19
CA ASP A 37 25.90 -13.68 49.41
C ASP A 37 26.75 -12.94 48.36
N VAL A 38 27.94 -12.49 48.75
CA VAL A 38 28.86 -11.77 47.86
C VAL A 38 29.46 -12.68 46.79
N VAL A 39 29.79 -13.93 47.15
CA VAL A 39 30.40 -14.88 46.21
C VAL A 39 29.38 -15.43 45.23
N SER A 40 28.16 -15.77 45.69
CA SER A 40 27.09 -16.31 44.85
C SER A 40 26.55 -15.30 43.82
N GLU A 41 26.68 -13.99 44.08
CA GLU A 41 26.44 -12.94 43.08
C GLU A 41 27.42 -12.98 41.89
N VAL A 42 28.64 -13.48 42.10
CA VAL A 42 29.75 -13.39 41.14
C VAL A 42 30.09 -14.75 40.52
N CYS A 43 29.98 -15.83 41.28
CA CYS A 43 30.43 -17.17 40.93
C CYS A 43 29.29 -18.19 40.94
N LEU A 44 29.26 -19.03 39.89
CA LEU A 44 28.43 -20.22 39.78
C LEU A 44 29.31 -21.48 39.86
N GLU A 45 28.72 -22.64 40.13
CA GLU A 45 29.46 -23.92 40.19
C GLU A 45 30.32 -24.16 38.93
N GLN A 46 29.80 -23.83 37.75
CA GLN A 46 30.47 -24.01 36.46
C GLN A 46 31.69 -23.11 36.25
N HIS A 47 31.86 -22.06 37.07
CA HIS A 47 33.01 -21.15 36.97
C HIS A 47 34.30 -21.76 37.52
N PHE A 48 34.21 -22.79 38.37
CA PHE A 48 35.38 -23.50 38.87
C PHE A 48 35.95 -24.44 37.80
N TYR A 49 37.28 -24.47 37.68
CA TYR A 49 37.99 -25.24 36.67
C TYR A 49 38.00 -26.73 37.01
N THR A 50 38.31 -27.07 38.27
CA THR A 50 38.43 -28.48 38.69
C THR A 50 37.08 -29.07 39.08
N GLY A 51 36.85 -30.34 38.75
CA GLY A 51 35.60 -31.03 39.11
C GLY A 51 35.36 -31.10 40.62
N GLY A 52 36.43 -31.24 41.42
CA GLY A 52 36.36 -31.24 42.88
C GLY A 52 35.85 -29.91 43.44
N HIS A 53 36.36 -28.78 42.94
CA HIS A 53 35.90 -27.45 43.37
C HIS A 53 34.44 -27.17 42.99
N ARG A 54 33.98 -27.61 41.81
CA ARG A 54 32.55 -27.50 41.43
C ARG A 54 31.67 -28.24 42.42
N MET A 55 32.07 -29.47 42.76
CA MET A 55 31.35 -30.35 43.67
C MET A 55 31.30 -29.78 45.09
N MET A 56 32.40 -29.20 45.57
CA MET A 56 32.41 -28.48 46.84
C MET A 56 31.46 -27.28 46.83
N PHE A 57 31.55 -26.41 45.83
CA PHE A 57 30.72 -25.21 45.73
C PHE A 57 29.22 -25.54 45.66
N ARG A 58 28.85 -26.56 44.88
CA ARG A 58 27.48 -27.10 44.81
C ARG A 58 26.99 -27.61 46.16
N THR A 59 27.86 -28.27 46.91
CA THR A 59 27.51 -28.82 48.23
C THR A 59 27.39 -27.70 49.28
N MET A 60 28.25 -26.68 49.20
CA MET A 60 28.13 -25.46 50.00
C MET A 60 26.79 -24.76 49.76
N GLN A 61 26.38 -24.60 48.49
CA GLN A 61 25.08 -24.05 48.13
C GLN A 61 23.93 -24.84 48.76
N LYS A 62 23.97 -26.17 48.63
CA LYS A 62 22.97 -27.06 49.22
C LYS A 62 22.88 -26.93 50.74
N LEU A 63 24.00 -26.74 51.44
CA LEU A 63 24.02 -26.55 52.90
C LEU A 63 23.37 -25.22 53.29
N ILE A 64 23.69 -24.13 52.57
CA ILE A 64 23.09 -22.80 52.79
C ILE A 64 21.58 -22.82 52.52
N ASP A 65 21.15 -23.45 51.43
CA ASP A 65 19.72 -23.60 51.10
C ASP A 65 18.94 -24.36 52.18
N GLN A 66 19.62 -25.24 52.93
CA GLN A 66 19.07 -25.98 54.07
C GLN A 66 19.21 -25.23 55.41
N GLY A 67 19.73 -24.01 55.41
CA GLY A 67 19.99 -23.21 56.60
C GLY A 67 21.09 -23.79 57.51
N ARG A 68 21.99 -24.60 56.96
CA ARG A 68 23.14 -25.19 57.69
C ARG A 68 24.40 -24.36 57.44
N PRO A 69 25.25 -24.13 58.46
CA PRO A 69 26.52 -23.43 58.27
C PRO A 69 27.46 -24.25 57.38
N ILE A 70 28.37 -23.56 56.69
CA ILE A 70 29.45 -24.20 55.91
C ILE A 70 30.74 -24.09 56.71
N ASP A 71 31.25 -25.21 57.17
CA ASP A 71 32.59 -25.36 57.72
C ASP A 71 33.20 -26.69 57.22
N VAL A 72 34.47 -26.95 57.56
CA VAL A 72 35.17 -28.16 57.12
C VAL A 72 34.43 -29.44 57.55
N VAL A 73 33.79 -29.43 58.73
CA VAL A 73 33.12 -30.61 59.31
C VAL A 73 31.80 -30.88 58.59
N THR A 74 30.93 -29.87 58.52
CA THR A 74 29.62 -29.94 57.87
C THR A 74 29.71 -30.24 56.38
N LEU A 75 30.70 -29.65 55.70
CA LEU A 75 30.94 -29.92 54.29
C LEU A 75 31.49 -31.33 54.06
N SER A 76 32.41 -31.81 54.91
CA SER A 76 32.94 -33.17 54.80
C SER A 76 31.89 -34.24 55.09
N GLU A 77 31.03 -34.03 56.10
CA GLU A 77 29.93 -34.94 56.43
C GLU A 77 28.92 -35.04 55.28
N GLU A 78 28.56 -33.91 54.68
CA GLU A 78 27.61 -33.90 53.56
C GLU A 78 28.20 -34.51 52.27
N LEU A 79 29.49 -34.29 52.00
CA LEU A 79 30.20 -34.93 50.88
C LEU A 79 30.40 -36.42 51.11
N ASP A 80 30.63 -36.87 52.35
CA ASP A 80 30.76 -38.30 52.67
C ASP A 80 29.42 -39.02 52.53
N ARG A 81 28.33 -38.38 52.98
CA ARG A 81 26.96 -38.88 52.84
C ARG A 81 26.56 -39.11 51.38
N THR A 82 27.04 -38.29 50.45
CA THR A 82 26.79 -38.45 49.00
C THR A 82 27.82 -39.36 48.31
N GLY A 83 28.83 -39.87 49.03
CA GLY A 83 29.92 -40.68 48.46
C GLY A 83 30.87 -39.86 47.56
N GLU A 84 30.91 -38.55 47.75
CA GLU A 84 31.63 -37.59 46.91
C GLU A 84 32.92 -37.05 47.57
N LEU A 85 33.15 -37.30 48.86
CA LEU A 85 34.30 -36.78 49.63
C LEU A 85 35.67 -37.08 48.99
N GLU A 86 35.91 -38.33 48.59
CA GLU A 86 37.15 -38.73 47.94
C GLU A 86 37.35 -38.02 46.59
N ARG A 87 36.27 -37.77 45.84
CA ARG A 87 36.32 -37.06 44.55
C ARG A 87 36.52 -35.55 44.71
N ALA A 88 36.17 -35.01 45.87
CA ALA A 88 36.46 -33.65 46.25
C ALA A 88 37.91 -33.47 46.78
N GLY A 89 38.69 -34.54 46.97
CA GLY A 89 40.07 -34.47 47.46
C GLY A 89 40.24 -34.90 48.92
N GLY A 90 39.19 -35.39 49.57
CA GLY A 90 39.24 -35.92 50.94
C GLY A 90 39.23 -34.83 52.02
N LEU A 91 39.15 -35.29 53.28
CA LEU A 91 39.11 -34.39 54.45
C LEU A 91 40.39 -33.55 54.59
N GLU A 92 41.55 -34.13 54.29
CA GLU A 92 42.85 -33.46 54.38
C GLU A 92 42.90 -32.22 53.47
N TYR A 93 42.37 -32.34 52.24
CA TYR A 93 42.32 -31.23 51.30
C TYR A 93 41.37 -30.10 51.76
N LEU A 94 40.21 -30.43 52.34
CA LEU A 94 39.30 -29.43 52.90
C LEU A 94 39.95 -28.65 54.06
N VAL A 95 40.74 -29.33 54.90
CA VAL A 95 41.52 -28.69 55.98
C VAL A 95 42.58 -27.75 55.38
N ASP A 96 43.26 -28.16 54.32
CA ASP A 96 44.26 -27.34 53.64
C ASP A 96 43.65 -26.08 52.98
N LEU A 97 42.46 -26.20 52.38
CA LEU A 97 41.73 -25.05 51.83
C LEU A 97 41.42 -24.01 52.90
N ALA A 98 40.91 -24.45 54.05
CA ALA A 98 40.59 -23.57 55.17
C ALA A 98 41.85 -22.93 55.78
N ARG A 99 42.99 -23.63 55.80
CA ARG A 99 44.26 -23.11 56.36
C ARG A 99 45.01 -22.16 55.44
N ASN A 100 45.01 -22.44 54.14
CA ASN A 100 45.81 -21.69 53.16
C ASN A 100 45.11 -20.45 52.61
N THR A 101 43.89 -20.14 53.09
CA THR A 101 43.14 -18.94 52.68
C THR A 101 43.72 -17.69 53.37
N PRO A 102 44.26 -16.71 52.62
CA PRO A 102 44.99 -15.56 53.20
C PRO A 102 44.13 -14.60 54.04
N SER A 103 42.90 -14.29 53.60
CA SER A 103 41.92 -13.43 54.29
C SER A 103 40.56 -13.49 53.58
N THR A 104 39.46 -13.45 54.33
CA THR A 104 38.09 -13.34 53.79
C THR A 104 37.77 -11.95 53.26
N SER A 105 38.56 -10.92 53.62
CA SER A 105 38.31 -9.52 53.23
C SER A 105 38.37 -9.27 51.71
N ASN A 106 39.12 -10.10 50.98
CA ASN A 106 39.33 -9.95 49.52
C ASN A 106 38.58 -11.01 48.69
N ILE A 107 37.64 -11.73 49.31
CA ILE A 107 36.96 -12.87 48.66
C ILE A 107 36.21 -12.48 47.37
N ARG A 108 35.69 -11.24 47.28
CA ARG A 108 35.08 -10.69 46.05
C ARG A 108 36.10 -10.62 44.91
N ALA A 109 37.31 -10.13 45.17
CA ALA A 109 38.36 -10.01 44.15
C ALA A 109 38.80 -11.39 43.64
N TYR A 110 38.92 -12.38 44.53
CA TYR A 110 39.21 -13.76 44.11
C TYR A 110 38.06 -14.37 43.30
N SER A 111 36.81 -14.07 43.67
CA SER A 111 35.61 -14.51 42.92
C SER A 111 35.57 -13.91 41.51
N GLU A 112 35.89 -12.62 41.39
CA GLU A 112 36.02 -11.95 40.09
C GLU A 112 37.10 -12.60 39.21
N ILE A 113 38.26 -12.95 39.78
CA ILE A 113 39.33 -13.68 39.08
C ILE A 113 38.83 -15.04 38.57
N VAL A 114 38.15 -15.82 39.41
CA VAL A 114 37.59 -17.13 39.00
C VAL A 114 36.59 -16.97 37.86
N ARG A 115 35.68 -15.98 37.96
CA ARG A 115 34.69 -15.67 36.92
C ARG A 115 35.37 -15.23 35.61
N ASP A 116 36.33 -14.33 35.66
CA ASP A 116 37.00 -13.82 34.47
C ASP A 116 37.76 -14.94 33.73
N ARG A 117 38.39 -15.86 34.47
CA ARG A 117 39.01 -17.06 33.87
C ARG A 117 37.96 -17.99 33.27
N ALA A 118 36.81 -18.16 33.91
CA ALA A 118 35.71 -18.95 33.36
C ALA A 118 35.15 -18.36 32.06
N LEU A 119 34.98 -17.04 31.98
CA LEU A 119 34.55 -16.33 30.76
C LEU A 119 35.52 -16.55 29.61
N LEU A 120 36.84 -16.46 29.87
CA LEU A 120 37.86 -16.75 28.86
C LEU A 120 37.80 -18.20 28.38
N ARG A 121 37.53 -19.17 29.26
CA ARG A 121 37.34 -20.58 28.86
C ARG A 121 36.08 -20.78 28.01
N GLN A 122 34.97 -20.16 28.39
CA GLN A 122 33.72 -20.22 27.61
C GLN A 122 33.91 -19.61 26.22
N MET A 123 34.61 -18.47 26.12
CA MET A 123 34.94 -17.85 24.85
C MET A 123 35.79 -18.76 23.96
N ILE A 124 36.78 -19.47 24.52
CA ILE A 124 37.59 -20.45 23.78
C ILE A 124 36.71 -21.60 23.28
N SER A 125 35.82 -22.15 24.12
CA SER A 125 34.89 -23.23 23.74
C SER A 125 34.00 -22.81 22.58
N VAL A 126 33.31 -21.67 22.70
CA VAL A 126 32.42 -21.16 21.66
C VAL A 126 33.17 -20.81 20.38
N SER A 127 34.38 -20.24 20.48
CA SER A 127 35.21 -19.97 19.31
C SER A 127 35.60 -21.26 18.57
N THR A 128 35.82 -22.35 19.30
CA THR A 128 36.15 -23.65 18.73
C THR A 128 34.92 -24.24 18.03
N GLU A 129 33.74 -24.17 18.65
CA GLU A 129 32.47 -24.59 18.02
C GLU A 129 32.11 -23.78 16.77
N ILE A 130 32.34 -22.47 16.78
CA ILE A 130 32.12 -21.59 15.62
C ILE A 130 33.10 -21.95 14.50
N SER A 131 34.36 -22.19 14.83
CA SER A 131 35.37 -22.66 13.89
C SER A 131 34.95 -24.00 13.28
N ASP A 132 34.55 -24.98 14.10
CA ASP A 132 34.11 -26.30 13.65
C ASP A 132 32.87 -26.20 12.74
N SER A 133 31.88 -25.38 13.11
CA SER A 133 30.68 -25.14 12.31
C SER A 133 30.97 -24.45 10.98
N SER A 134 32.04 -23.65 10.92
CA SER A 134 32.50 -22.99 9.68
C SER A 134 33.22 -23.94 8.74
N PHE A 135 33.97 -24.92 9.28
CA PHE A 135 34.61 -25.97 8.49
C PHE A 135 33.63 -27.07 8.05
N PHE A 136 32.61 -27.36 8.88
CA PHE A 136 31.63 -28.44 8.67
C PHE A 136 30.18 -27.92 8.80
N PRO A 137 29.65 -27.25 7.77
CA PRO A 137 28.33 -26.60 7.84
C PRO A 137 27.13 -27.56 7.78
N ASP A 138 27.30 -28.86 7.56
CA ASP A 138 26.22 -29.89 7.57
C ASP A 138 25.00 -29.54 6.70
N GLY A 139 25.21 -28.83 5.57
CA GLY A 139 24.15 -28.42 4.65
C GLY A 139 23.41 -27.13 5.03
N ARG A 140 23.81 -26.47 6.13
CA ARG A 140 23.35 -25.12 6.50
C ARG A 140 23.96 -24.06 5.59
N SER A 141 23.23 -22.96 5.40
CA SER A 141 23.71 -21.79 4.65
C SER A 141 24.73 -20.98 5.47
N ALA A 142 25.55 -20.18 4.80
CA ALA A 142 26.52 -19.29 5.46
C ALA A 142 25.83 -18.30 6.42
N ASP A 143 24.64 -17.80 6.06
CA ASP A 143 23.85 -16.89 6.89
C ASP A 143 23.34 -17.57 8.17
N GLU A 144 22.94 -18.84 8.10
CA GLU A 144 22.53 -19.62 9.28
C GLU A 144 23.71 -19.86 10.23
N VAL A 145 24.88 -20.20 9.70
CA VAL A 145 26.10 -20.39 10.50
C VAL A 145 26.55 -19.07 11.14
N LEU A 146 26.44 -17.95 10.42
CA LEU A 146 26.73 -16.60 10.95
C LEU A 146 25.76 -16.21 12.08
N ASN A 147 24.46 -16.41 11.88
CA ASN A 147 23.45 -16.10 12.90
C ASN A 147 23.63 -16.97 14.16
N GLU A 148 23.96 -18.25 14.00
CA GLU A 148 24.29 -19.13 15.13
C GLU A 148 25.54 -18.65 15.88
N ALA A 149 26.58 -18.25 15.16
CA ALA A 149 27.80 -17.70 15.74
C ALA A 149 27.53 -16.39 16.51
N GLU A 150 26.75 -15.48 15.94
CA GLU A 150 26.32 -14.25 16.61
C GLU A 150 25.53 -14.55 17.90
N SER A 151 24.57 -15.48 17.84
CA SER A 151 23.78 -15.89 19.00
C SER A 151 24.65 -16.49 20.12
N LYS A 152 25.61 -17.37 19.80
CA LYS A 152 26.48 -18.00 20.79
C LYS A 152 27.43 -16.98 21.46
N ILE A 153 27.96 -16.03 20.69
CA ILE A 153 28.77 -14.93 21.23
C ILE A 153 27.91 -14.02 22.10
N PHE A 154 26.67 -13.75 21.69
CA PHE A 154 25.73 -12.91 22.43
C PHE A 154 25.39 -13.50 23.80
N GLN A 155 25.14 -14.82 23.90
CA GLN A 155 24.86 -15.49 25.18
C GLN A 155 26.01 -15.35 26.20
N ILE A 156 27.27 -15.32 25.73
CA ILE A 156 28.43 -15.05 26.61
C ILE A 156 28.38 -13.60 27.13
N ALA A 157 27.98 -12.65 26.29
CA ALA A 157 27.85 -11.24 26.67
C ALA A 157 26.68 -11.00 27.65
N GLU A 158 25.60 -11.78 27.52
CA GLU A 158 24.39 -11.71 28.35
C GLU A 158 24.58 -12.34 29.74
N ASN A 159 25.44 -13.36 29.87
CA ASN A 159 25.79 -13.99 31.16
C ASN A 159 26.65 -13.10 32.08
N ARG A 160 26.84 -11.82 31.76
CA ARG A 160 27.31 -10.85 32.75
C ARG A 160 26.18 -10.64 33.76
N PRO A 161 26.42 -10.82 35.07
CA PRO A 161 25.46 -10.35 36.06
C PRO A 161 25.25 -8.85 35.80
N ASN A 162 24.08 -8.47 35.31
CA ASN A 162 23.66 -7.08 35.37
C ASN A 162 23.78 -6.66 36.83
N GLN A 163 24.23 -5.43 37.08
CA GLN A 163 24.26 -4.78 38.40
C GLN A 163 22.85 -4.59 39.03
N SER A 164 21.86 -5.39 38.62
CA SER A 164 20.48 -5.36 39.06
C SER A 164 20.22 -6.49 40.06
N GLY A 165 21.03 -6.54 41.12
CA GLY A 165 20.60 -7.14 42.39
C GLY A 165 19.66 -6.18 43.14
N PRO A 166 18.99 -6.62 44.23
CA PRO A 166 18.22 -5.72 45.08
C PRO A 166 19.11 -4.59 45.59
N GLN A 167 18.78 -3.35 45.23
CA GLN A 167 19.52 -2.17 45.69
C GLN A 167 18.98 -1.70 47.05
N SER A 168 19.87 -1.29 47.94
CA SER A 168 19.48 -0.64 49.20
C SER A 168 18.72 0.66 48.93
N VAL A 169 17.74 0.98 49.77
CA VAL A 169 16.90 2.19 49.63
C VAL A 169 17.73 3.47 49.70
N ASN A 170 18.81 3.50 50.48
CA ASN A 170 19.60 4.71 50.70
C ASN A 170 20.27 5.25 49.42
N PRO A 171 20.99 4.43 48.61
CA PRO A 171 21.47 4.85 47.29
C PRO A 171 20.37 5.37 46.36
N LEU A 172 19.20 4.71 46.35
CA LEU A 172 18.06 5.10 45.52
C LEU A 172 17.47 6.44 45.97
N LEU A 173 17.35 6.67 47.28
CA LEU A 173 16.91 7.95 47.84
C LEU A 173 17.87 9.08 47.49
N LYS A 174 19.17 8.83 47.56
CA LYS A 174 20.18 9.81 47.17
C LYS A 174 20.03 10.20 45.70
N ALA A 175 19.95 9.22 44.80
CA ALA A 175 19.75 9.46 43.38
C ALA A 175 18.41 10.16 43.07
N ALA A 176 17.35 9.81 43.79
CA ALA A 176 16.04 10.45 43.64
C ALA A 176 16.07 11.92 44.08
N VAL A 177 16.73 12.23 45.21
CA VAL A 177 16.88 13.61 45.71
C VAL A 177 17.77 14.43 44.77
N GLU A 178 18.89 13.87 44.30
CA GLU A 178 19.75 14.53 43.31
C GLU A 178 18.97 14.87 42.03
N ARG A 179 18.13 13.95 41.53
CA ARG A 179 17.28 14.21 40.38
C ARG A 179 16.21 15.27 40.63
N ILE A 180 15.63 15.33 41.84
CA ILE A 180 14.70 16.40 42.22
C ILE A 180 15.41 17.75 42.28
N ASP A 181 16.64 17.79 42.80
CA ASP A 181 17.43 19.02 42.92
C ASP A 181 17.87 19.56 41.55
N GLU A 182 18.22 18.66 40.62
CA GLU A 182 18.46 18.99 39.20
C GLU A 182 17.21 19.59 38.53
N LEU A 183 16.04 18.99 38.76
CA LEU A 183 14.77 19.48 38.20
C LEU A 183 14.36 20.83 38.82
N PHE A 184 14.58 21.00 40.12
CA PHE A 184 14.27 22.25 40.82
C PHE A 184 15.17 23.41 40.35
N SER A 185 16.46 23.13 40.10
CA SER A 185 17.43 24.13 39.65
C SER A 185 17.16 24.64 38.23
N ASN A 186 16.46 23.86 37.40
CA ASN A 186 16.21 24.17 35.99
C ASN A 186 14.87 24.87 35.71
N GLY A 187 14.09 25.22 36.74
CA GLY A 187 13.04 26.27 36.76
C GLY A 187 11.78 26.10 35.89
N ASP A 188 11.90 25.48 34.71
CA ASP A 188 10.84 25.30 33.70
C ASP A 188 11.18 24.15 32.72
N ALA A 189 12.19 23.32 33.02
CA ALA A 189 12.66 22.29 32.10
C ALA A 189 11.73 21.07 32.04
N LEU A 190 11.30 20.71 30.83
CA LEU A 190 10.57 19.48 30.53
C LEU A 190 11.34 18.26 31.07
N THR A 191 10.66 17.32 31.75
CA THR A 191 11.33 16.17 32.40
C THR A 191 11.76 15.09 31.40
N GLY A 192 11.05 14.98 30.28
CA GLY A 192 11.34 14.09 29.16
C GLY A 192 11.69 14.82 27.87
N LEU A 193 11.82 14.07 26.77
CA LEU A 193 12.08 14.62 25.44
C LEU A 193 10.85 15.37 24.91
N THR A 194 11.03 16.55 24.33
CA THR A 194 9.91 17.36 23.83
C THR A 194 9.19 16.67 22.67
N THR A 195 7.85 16.70 22.71
CA THR A 195 7.01 16.34 21.57
C THR A 195 6.91 17.48 20.54
N GLY A 196 7.35 18.69 20.93
CA GLY A 196 7.19 19.95 20.19
C GLY A 196 5.77 20.51 20.18
N PHE A 197 4.87 19.94 20.99
CA PHE A 197 3.52 20.46 21.19
C PHE A 197 3.32 20.82 22.65
N ASP A 198 2.97 22.07 22.93
CA ASP A 198 2.98 22.63 24.29
C ASP A 198 1.91 21.93 25.15
N ASP A 199 0.68 21.85 24.65
CA ASP A 199 -0.43 21.17 25.32
C ASP A 199 -0.20 19.66 25.51
N LEU A 200 0.58 19.02 24.63
CA LEU A 200 0.92 17.60 24.78
C LEU A 200 2.06 17.41 25.78
N ASN A 201 3.03 18.32 25.77
CA ASN A 201 4.14 18.36 26.72
C ASN A 201 3.65 18.63 28.15
N GLU A 202 2.68 19.54 28.34
CA GLU A 202 2.07 19.81 29.64
C GLU A 202 1.42 18.55 30.24
N ARG A 203 0.73 17.75 29.40
CA ARG A 203 0.08 16.51 29.86
C ARG A 203 1.04 15.34 30.06
N THR A 204 2.09 15.26 29.26
CA THR A 204 3.01 14.10 29.27
C THR A 204 4.27 14.34 30.09
N GLY A 205 4.60 15.59 30.40
CA GLY A 205 5.92 15.99 30.89
C GLY A 205 7.02 15.78 29.82
N GLY A 206 6.65 15.66 28.55
CA GLY A 206 7.52 15.15 27.48
C GLY A 206 7.55 13.63 27.42
N LEU A 207 8.20 13.08 26.39
CA LEU A 207 8.41 11.65 26.19
C LEU A 207 9.47 11.16 27.19
N GLN A 208 9.04 10.36 28.16
CA GLN A 208 9.93 9.94 29.25
C GLN A 208 10.95 8.89 28.77
N PRO A 209 12.19 8.94 29.28
CA PRO A 209 13.15 7.87 29.09
C PRO A 209 12.60 6.53 29.55
N SER A 210 12.98 5.45 28.87
CA SER A 210 12.53 4.08 29.15
C SER A 210 11.05 3.76 28.88
N ASP A 211 10.24 4.71 28.40
CA ASP A 211 8.84 4.47 28.06
C ASP A 211 8.66 3.89 26.65
N LEU A 212 7.70 2.98 26.53
CA LEU A 212 7.12 2.52 25.28
C LEU A 212 5.84 3.32 25.03
N ILE A 213 5.90 4.20 24.02
CA ILE A 213 4.79 5.03 23.57
C ILE A 213 4.17 4.40 22.33
N ILE A 214 2.89 4.08 22.39
CA ILE A 214 2.12 3.61 21.23
C ILE A 214 1.34 4.77 20.66
N VAL A 215 1.58 5.08 19.39
CA VAL A 215 0.75 6.04 18.65
C VAL A 215 -0.12 5.25 17.69
N ALA A 216 -1.43 5.32 17.87
CA ALA A 216 -2.36 4.56 17.07
C ALA A 216 -3.38 5.44 16.36
N ALA A 217 -3.63 5.12 15.11
CA ALA A 217 -4.59 5.81 14.28
C ALA A 217 -5.23 4.81 13.32
N ARG A 218 -6.38 5.18 12.77
CA ARG A 218 -6.89 4.51 11.58
C ARG A 218 -6.00 4.89 10.38
N PRO A 219 -5.76 3.96 9.44
CA PRO A 219 -5.13 4.30 8.17
C PRO A 219 -5.90 5.44 7.50
N SER A 220 -5.17 6.37 6.88
CA SER A 220 -5.74 7.42 6.03
C SER A 220 -6.96 8.12 6.61
N MET A 221 -6.78 8.77 7.77
CA MET A 221 -7.75 9.69 8.38
C MET A 221 -8.19 10.81 7.40
N GLY A 222 -9.10 10.49 6.48
CA GLY A 222 -9.72 11.39 5.49
C GLY A 222 -9.26 11.24 4.04
N LYS A 223 -8.84 10.06 3.55
CA LYS A 223 -8.45 9.94 2.14
C LYS A 223 -9.10 8.73 1.53
N CYS A 224 -10.33 8.93 1.07
CA CYS A 224 -11.19 7.82 0.64
C CYS A 224 -11.81 8.15 -0.72
N ILE A 225 -12.00 7.12 -1.55
CA ILE A 225 -12.78 7.13 -2.79
C ILE A 225 -14.05 6.29 -2.58
N VAL A 226 -15.12 6.60 -3.31
CA VAL A 226 -16.43 5.98 -3.07
C VAL A 226 -16.53 4.58 -3.67
N SER A 227 -17.34 3.72 -3.04
CA SER A 227 -17.85 2.47 -3.61
C SER A 227 -18.24 2.62 -5.09
N GLY A 228 -17.89 1.62 -5.89
CA GLY A 228 -18.08 1.58 -7.33
C GLY A 228 -17.03 2.35 -8.13
N SER A 229 -16.13 3.11 -7.49
CA SER A 229 -15.02 3.78 -8.19
C SER A 229 -14.14 2.75 -8.88
N ARG A 230 -13.92 2.91 -10.18
CA ARG A 230 -13.23 1.94 -11.03
C ARG A 230 -11.76 2.30 -11.22
N LEU A 231 -10.91 1.30 -11.07
CA LEU A 231 -9.47 1.35 -11.31
C LEU A 231 -9.13 0.43 -12.48
N VAL A 232 -8.10 0.77 -13.25
CA VAL A 232 -7.60 -0.12 -14.30
C VAL A 232 -6.49 -0.99 -13.73
N ASP A 233 -6.68 -2.31 -13.83
CA ASP A 233 -5.63 -3.26 -13.52
C ASP A 233 -4.53 -3.19 -14.60
N PRO A 234 -3.28 -2.82 -14.25
CA PRO A 234 -2.18 -2.74 -15.20
C PRO A 234 -1.80 -4.08 -15.84
N LYS A 235 -2.17 -5.22 -15.23
CA LYS A 235 -1.82 -6.56 -15.74
C LYS A 235 -2.82 -7.08 -16.76
N THR A 236 -4.11 -7.04 -16.44
CA THR A 236 -5.16 -7.61 -17.30
C THR A 236 -5.82 -6.58 -18.19
N GLY A 237 -5.64 -5.29 -17.91
CA GLY A 237 -6.37 -4.20 -18.56
C GLY A 237 -7.86 -4.14 -18.22
N SER A 238 -8.37 -5.03 -17.35
CA SER A 238 -9.75 -5.00 -16.88
C SER A 238 -9.97 -3.80 -15.95
N ARG A 239 -11.24 -3.41 -15.76
CA ARG A 239 -11.60 -2.42 -14.75
C ARG A 239 -12.13 -3.15 -13.53
N LEU A 240 -11.54 -2.88 -12.38
CA LEU A 240 -12.01 -3.40 -11.09
C LEU A 240 -12.58 -2.25 -10.29
N THR A 241 -13.70 -2.49 -9.61
CA THR A 241 -14.20 -1.54 -8.61
C THR A 241 -13.32 -1.60 -7.37
N ILE A 242 -13.24 -0.49 -6.66
CA ILE A 242 -12.51 -0.40 -5.39
C ILE A 242 -13.03 -1.43 -4.37
N ASP A 243 -14.32 -1.73 -4.40
CA ASP A 243 -15.01 -2.72 -3.57
C ASP A 243 -14.47 -4.13 -3.83
N GLU A 244 -14.38 -4.52 -5.10
CA GLU A 244 -13.82 -5.81 -5.52
C GLU A 244 -12.35 -5.90 -5.12
N MET A 245 -11.57 -4.83 -5.34
CA MET A 245 -10.16 -4.81 -4.95
C MET A 245 -9.99 -4.97 -3.44
N VAL A 246 -10.85 -4.34 -2.63
CA VAL A 246 -10.81 -4.44 -1.17
C VAL A 246 -11.30 -5.81 -0.69
N ALA A 247 -12.36 -6.35 -1.28
CA ALA A 247 -12.91 -7.66 -0.94
C ALA A 247 -11.92 -8.79 -1.27
N GLU A 248 -11.26 -8.71 -2.43
CA GLU A 248 -10.35 -9.74 -2.93
C GLU A 248 -8.89 -9.50 -2.53
N GLN A 249 -8.57 -8.38 -1.88
CA GLN A 249 -7.20 -7.95 -1.56
C GLN A 249 -6.30 -7.91 -2.80
N TYR A 250 -6.84 -7.43 -3.93
CA TYR A 250 -6.18 -7.45 -5.24
C TYR A 250 -5.25 -6.25 -5.44
N GLY A 251 -3.94 -6.48 -5.47
CA GLY A 251 -2.91 -5.44 -5.30
C GLY A 251 -2.48 -4.62 -6.52
N SER A 252 -2.77 -5.00 -7.75
CA SER A 252 -2.18 -4.28 -8.90
C SER A 252 -2.94 -2.98 -9.23
N VAL A 253 -2.25 -1.83 -9.17
CA VAL A 253 -2.80 -0.50 -9.45
C VAL A 253 -1.87 0.30 -10.38
N THR A 254 -2.44 1.29 -11.08
CA THR A 254 -1.65 2.27 -11.84
C THR A 254 -1.39 3.49 -10.96
N ALA A 255 -0.14 3.96 -10.89
CA ALA A 255 0.28 5.12 -10.11
C ALA A 255 1.13 6.09 -10.95
N VAL A 256 1.32 7.30 -10.46
CA VAL A 256 2.15 8.34 -11.09
C VAL A 256 3.47 8.46 -10.33
N ASN A 257 4.59 8.39 -11.05
CA ASN A 257 5.92 8.62 -10.48
C ASN A 257 6.34 10.11 -10.52
N ASP A 258 7.52 10.43 -9.99
CA ASP A 258 8.01 11.81 -9.89
C ASP A 258 8.33 12.45 -11.26
N GLN A 259 8.50 11.64 -12.32
CA GLN A 259 8.63 12.11 -13.70
C GLN A 259 7.28 12.32 -14.40
N PHE A 260 6.16 12.27 -13.66
CA PHE A 260 4.79 12.36 -14.17
C PHE A 260 4.48 11.30 -15.24
N LYS A 261 5.06 10.11 -15.07
CA LYS A 261 4.80 8.92 -15.87
C LYS A 261 3.89 7.95 -15.12
N LEU A 262 3.04 7.27 -15.87
CA LEU A 262 2.18 6.23 -15.30
C LEU A 262 2.96 4.92 -15.25
N VAL A 263 3.00 4.32 -14.06
CA VAL A 263 3.74 3.09 -13.78
C VAL A 263 2.84 2.10 -13.04
N GLU A 264 3.16 0.81 -13.17
CA GLU A 264 2.55 -0.22 -12.33
C GLU A 264 3.07 -0.09 -10.90
N ALA A 265 2.15 -0.16 -9.94
CA ALA A 265 2.44 -0.22 -8.52
C ALA A 265 1.57 -1.29 -7.84
N ARG A 266 1.92 -1.62 -6.60
CA ARG A 266 1.19 -2.61 -5.81
C ARG A 266 0.59 -1.97 -4.56
N ALA A 267 -0.74 -2.03 -4.41
CA ALA A 267 -1.40 -1.74 -3.15
C ALA A 267 -1.04 -2.83 -2.11
N SER A 268 -0.60 -2.38 -0.94
CA SER A 268 -0.26 -3.23 0.21
C SER A 268 -1.41 -3.31 1.22
N GLN A 269 -2.28 -2.31 1.24
CA GLN A 269 -3.41 -2.24 2.18
C GLN A 269 -4.69 -1.82 1.48
N PHE A 270 -5.78 -2.45 1.91
CA PHE A 270 -7.13 -2.21 1.41
C PHE A 270 -8.04 -1.93 2.59
N VAL A 271 -8.62 -0.75 2.63
CA VAL A 271 -9.39 -0.24 3.75
C VAL A 271 -10.80 -0.01 3.28
N ASP A 272 -11.74 -0.69 3.93
CA ASP A 272 -13.13 -0.27 3.99
C ASP A 272 -13.22 0.76 5.12
N ASP A 273 -13.64 1.97 4.79
CA ASP A 273 -13.64 3.14 5.68
C ASP A 273 -15.08 3.64 5.95
N GLY A 274 -16.06 2.76 5.71
CA GLY A 274 -17.47 2.95 6.06
C GLY A 274 -18.17 4.04 5.26
N VAL A 275 -19.32 4.50 5.77
CA VAL A 275 -20.12 5.53 5.12
C VAL A 275 -19.63 6.91 5.55
N LYS A 276 -19.18 7.71 4.58
CA LYS A 276 -18.74 9.10 4.79
C LYS A 276 -19.42 10.00 3.78
N PRO A 277 -19.40 11.32 3.99
CA PRO A 277 -20.04 12.20 3.05
C PRO A 277 -19.05 12.63 1.95
N VAL A 278 -19.63 12.87 0.77
CA VAL A 278 -18.97 12.69 -0.52
C VAL A 278 -19.25 13.85 -1.45
N PHE A 279 -18.22 14.23 -2.19
CA PHE A 279 -18.26 15.28 -3.19
C PHE A 279 -17.89 14.70 -4.54
N GLU A 280 -18.73 14.97 -5.54
CA GLU A 280 -18.47 14.67 -6.94
C GLU A 280 -17.67 15.81 -7.55
N VAL A 281 -16.44 15.49 -7.96
CA VAL A 281 -15.55 16.40 -8.66
C VAL A 281 -15.70 16.14 -10.14
N LYS A 282 -16.17 17.13 -10.90
CA LYS A 282 -16.25 17.06 -12.37
C LYS A 282 -15.19 17.93 -13.01
N THR A 283 -14.53 17.41 -14.03
CA THR A 283 -13.50 18.11 -14.78
C THR A 283 -14.02 18.61 -16.13
N ALA A 284 -13.27 19.50 -16.79
CA ALA A 284 -13.68 20.12 -18.05
C ALA A 284 -13.63 19.14 -19.23
N LEU A 285 -12.87 18.05 -19.17
CA LEU A 285 -13.00 16.91 -20.09
C LEU A 285 -14.26 16.08 -19.82
N GLY A 286 -14.98 16.31 -18.72
CA GLY A 286 -16.16 15.55 -18.33
C GLY A 286 -15.82 14.26 -17.59
N ARG A 287 -14.64 14.15 -16.98
CA ARG A 287 -14.33 13.09 -16.02
C ARG A 287 -14.97 13.42 -14.68
N SER A 288 -15.35 12.40 -13.94
CA SER A 288 -15.98 12.55 -12.63
C SER A 288 -15.44 11.52 -11.65
N ILE A 289 -15.10 11.96 -10.46
CA ILE A 289 -14.78 11.07 -9.34
C ILE A 289 -15.51 11.55 -8.09
N LYS A 290 -15.94 10.61 -7.27
CA LYS A 290 -16.56 10.87 -5.98
C LYS A 290 -15.56 10.60 -4.86
N THR A 291 -15.30 11.59 -4.03
CA THR A 291 -14.27 11.53 -2.97
C THR A 291 -14.71 12.29 -1.72
N THR A 292 -14.01 12.07 -0.61
CA THR A 292 -14.12 12.90 0.60
C THR A 292 -13.41 14.26 0.41
N LEU A 293 -13.84 15.33 1.11
CA LEU A 293 -13.19 16.67 0.99
C LEU A 293 -11.69 16.68 1.32
N THR A 294 -11.27 15.73 2.14
CA THR A 294 -9.91 15.58 2.62
C THR A 294 -9.02 14.83 1.63
N HIS A 295 -9.62 14.30 0.54
CA HIS A 295 -8.93 13.59 -0.52
C HIS A 295 -8.07 14.55 -1.37
N PRO A 296 -6.77 14.27 -1.57
CA PRO A 296 -5.87 15.14 -2.33
C PRO A 296 -5.86 14.85 -3.83
N PHE A 297 -5.81 15.92 -4.63
CA PHE A 297 -5.66 15.89 -6.08
C PHE A 297 -4.36 16.58 -6.48
N LEU A 298 -3.68 16.04 -7.51
CA LEU A 298 -2.45 16.61 -8.03
C LEU A 298 -2.76 17.91 -8.79
N THR A 299 -2.41 19.07 -8.25
CA THR A 299 -2.52 20.37 -8.95
C THR A 299 -1.19 20.82 -9.54
N GLY A 300 -1.19 21.90 -10.33
CA GLY A 300 0.06 22.50 -10.83
C GLY A 300 1.00 23.03 -9.76
N LYS A 301 0.48 23.29 -8.55
CA LYS A 301 1.29 23.64 -7.36
C LYS A 301 1.51 22.44 -6.45
N GLY A 302 1.11 21.25 -6.90
CA GLY A 302 1.21 20.00 -6.20
C GLY A 302 -0.10 19.44 -5.64
N TRP A 303 -0.02 18.37 -4.84
CA TRP A 303 -1.16 17.74 -4.17
C TRP A 303 -1.81 18.71 -3.19
N LYS A 304 -3.10 18.98 -3.41
CA LYS A 304 -3.96 19.76 -2.51
C LYS A 304 -5.21 18.95 -2.19
N LYS A 305 -5.74 19.09 -0.97
CA LYS A 305 -7.03 18.49 -0.60
C LYS A 305 -8.15 19.11 -1.43
N LEU A 306 -9.23 18.37 -1.67
CA LEU A 306 -10.40 18.88 -2.38
C LEU A 306 -10.97 20.14 -1.70
N ALA A 307 -10.98 20.19 -0.37
CA ALA A 307 -11.39 21.38 0.40
C ALA A 307 -10.58 22.66 0.09
N ASP A 308 -9.33 22.51 -0.37
CA ASP A 308 -8.42 23.61 -0.69
C ASP A 308 -8.39 23.94 -2.19
N ILE A 309 -9.24 23.28 -2.99
CA ILE A 309 -9.29 23.43 -4.44
C ILE A 309 -10.60 24.12 -4.81
N SER A 310 -10.48 25.23 -5.54
CA SER A 310 -11.64 25.93 -6.09
C SER A 310 -11.94 25.48 -7.53
N THR A 311 -13.20 25.59 -7.95
CA THR A 311 -13.59 25.47 -9.36
C THR A 311 -12.77 26.45 -10.22
N GLY A 312 -12.28 25.98 -11.37
CA GLY A 312 -11.35 26.70 -12.24
C GLY A 312 -9.87 26.35 -12.03
N GLU A 313 -9.50 25.71 -10.91
CA GLU A 313 -8.15 25.15 -10.76
C GLU A 313 -7.96 23.89 -11.62
N LYS A 314 -6.73 23.63 -12.04
CA LYS A 314 -6.37 22.46 -12.85
C LYS A 314 -5.78 21.32 -12.02
N ILE A 315 -6.26 20.11 -12.25
CA ILE A 315 -5.75 18.86 -11.68
C ILE A 315 -5.14 17.94 -12.75
N GLY A 316 -4.19 17.12 -12.33
CA GLY A 316 -3.51 16.13 -13.16
C GLY A 316 -4.39 14.90 -13.34
N VAL A 317 -4.74 14.61 -14.59
CA VAL A 317 -5.50 13.43 -15.00
C VAL A 317 -4.72 12.70 -16.09
N PRO A 318 -4.82 11.38 -16.28
CA PRO A 318 -4.06 10.70 -17.34
C PRO A 318 -4.37 11.26 -18.73
N ARG A 319 -3.33 11.55 -19.52
CA ARG A 319 -3.37 11.92 -20.95
C ARG A 319 -3.29 10.69 -21.85
N VAL A 320 -2.63 9.64 -21.36
CA VAL A 320 -2.48 8.34 -22.00
C VAL A 320 -2.56 7.28 -20.92
N LEU A 321 -3.20 6.15 -21.19
CA LEU A 321 -3.25 5.02 -20.26
C LEU A 321 -3.05 3.71 -21.04
N PRO A 322 -1.83 3.42 -21.52
CA PRO A 322 -1.59 2.44 -22.59
C PRO A 322 -1.65 0.99 -22.12
N ILE A 323 -2.68 0.65 -21.33
CA ILE A 323 -2.92 -0.64 -20.70
C ILE A 323 -3.96 -1.37 -21.55
N PHE A 324 -3.57 -2.51 -22.11
CA PHE A 324 -4.40 -3.37 -22.94
C PHE A 324 -4.40 -4.77 -22.37
N GLY A 325 -5.52 -5.48 -22.47
CA GLY A 325 -5.59 -6.84 -21.97
C GLY A 325 -5.02 -7.87 -22.95
N SER A 326 -5.08 -9.13 -22.52
CA SER A 326 -4.51 -10.27 -23.23
C SER A 326 -5.54 -11.30 -23.67
N THR A 327 -6.83 -11.10 -23.37
CA THR A 327 -7.89 -12.07 -23.64
C THR A 327 -8.60 -11.74 -24.96
N PRO A 328 -8.31 -12.43 -26.08
CA PRO A 328 -8.95 -12.14 -27.35
C PRO A 328 -10.36 -12.74 -27.41
N LEU A 329 -11.31 -11.96 -27.92
CA LEU A 329 -12.56 -12.49 -28.48
C LEU A 329 -12.38 -12.67 -29.99
N PRO A 330 -13.03 -13.65 -30.63
CA PRO A 330 -13.06 -13.74 -32.09
C PRO A 330 -13.50 -12.41 -32.73
N GLU A 331 -12.84 -11.99 -33.81
CA GLU A 331 -13.09 -10.68 -34.43
C GLU A 331 -14.57 -10.44 -34.79
N TYR A 332 -15.28 -11.48 -35.21
CA TYR A 332 -16.69 -11.38 -35.57
C TYR A 332 -17.58 -11.08 -34.36
N GLN A 333 -17.22 -11.56 -33.17
CA GLN A 333 -17.91 -11.25 -31.91
C GLN A 333 -17.65 -9.80 -31.49
N VAL A 334 -16.40 -9.33 -31.62
CA VAL A 334 -16.03 -7.93 -31.36
C VAL A 334 -16.79 -6.96 -32.26
N LYS A 335 -16.86 -7.27 -33.57
CA LYS A 335 -17.67 -6.50 -34.53
C LYS A 335 -19.15 -6.51 -34.17
N ALA A 336 -19.70 -7.68 -33.84
CA ALA A 336 -21.09 -7.80 -33.44
C ALA A 336 -21.41 -6.94 -32.21
N LEU A 337 -20.58 -6.97 -31.16
CA LEU A 337 -20.75 -6.12 -29.99
C LEU A 337 -20.79 -4.62 -30.36
N ALA A 338 -19.82 -4.15 -31.15
CA ALA A 338 -19.77 -2.75 -31.55
C ALA A 338 -21.02 -2.32 -32.36
N TYR A 339 -21.53 -3.18 -33.24
CA TYR A 339 -22.73 -2.89 -34.01
C TYR A 339 -24.02 -2.93 -33.17
N PHE A 340 -24.12 -3.85 -32.21
CA PHE A 340 -25.30 -3.93 -31.34
C PHE A 340 -25.33 -2.86 -30.25
N LEU A 341 -24.16 -2.38 -29.81
CA LEU A 341 -24.07 -1.23 -28.89
C LEU A 341 -24.44 0.10 -29.58
N SER A 342 -24.21 0.22 -30.89
CA SER A 342 -24.57 1.41 -31.67
C SER A 342 -25.98 1.30 -32.30
N ASP A 343 -26.05 1.14 -33.63
CA ASP A 343 -27.27 1.13 -34.45
C ASP A 343 -28.14 -0.15 -34.28
N GLY A 344 -27.71 -1.10 -33.44
CA GLY A 344 -28.43 -2.33 -33.17
C GLY A 344 -29.54 -2.19 -32.14
N GLY A 345 -30.66 -2.85 -32.42
CA GLY A 345 -31.79 -3.08 -31.54
C GLY A 345 -31.76 -4.49 -30.95
N THR A 346 -31.81 -4.57 -29.62
CA THR A 346 -31.76 -5.82 -28.85
C THR A 346 -33.01 -6.04 -27.98
N THR A 347 -34.02 -5.17 -28.11
CA THR A 347 -35.29 -5.25 -27.35
C THR A 347 -36.39 -5.99 -28.09
N GLN A 348 -36.17 -6.31 -29.37
CA GLN A 348 -37.12 -7.06 -30.18
C GLN A 348 -36.90 -8.57 -30.01
N THR A 349 -37.84 -9.39 -30.52
CA THR A 349 -37.74 -10.86 -30.47
C THR A 349 -36.49 -11.40 -31.18
N ASN A 350 -35.95 -10.66 -32.15
CA ASN A 350 -34.71 -10.98 -32.85
C ASN A 350 -33.83 -9.71 -32.89
N PRO A 351 -32.49 -9.85 -32.85
CA PRO A 351 -31.59 -8.73 -33.03
C PRO A 351 -31.84 -8.06 -34.39
N ILE A 352 -31.90 -6.74 -34.40
CA ILE A 352 -32.07 -5.94 -35.61
C ILE A 352 -30.92 -4.94 -35.70
N PHE A 353 -30.43 -4.69 -36.91
CA PHE A 353 -29.46 -3.63 -37.18
C PHE A 353 -29.99 -2.70 -38.26
N THR A 354 -29.91 -1.39 -38.07
CA THR A 354 -30.47 -0.41 -39.02
C THR A 354 -29.38 0.54 -39.49
N ASN A 355 -28.98 0.44 -40.75
CA ASN A 355 -27.96 1.33 -41.30
C ASN A 355 -28.10 1.47 -42.84
N VAL A 356 -27.79 2.65 -43.37
CA VAL A 356 -27.89 2.96 -44.82
C VAL A 356 -26.60 2.70 -45.59
N ASN A 357 -25.45 2.66 -44.90
CA ASN A 357 -24.14 2.52 -45.53
C ASN A 357 -23.89 1.06 -45.94
N LYS A 358 -23.74 0.81 -47.25
CA LYS A 358 -23.55 -0.54 -47.80
C LYS A 358 -22.30 -1.24 -47.27
N THR A 359 -21.21 -0.51 -47.03
CA THR A 359 -19.95 -1.06 -46.52
C THR A 359 -20.12 -1.54 -45.08
N ILE A 360 -20.74 -0.72 -44.23
CA ILE A 360 -21.03 -1.06 -42.83
C ILE A 360 -21.97 -2.28 -42.77
N VAL A 361 -23.03 -2.28 -43.59
CA VAL A 361 -23.97 -3.41 -43.67
C VAL A 361 -23.29 -4.69 -44.13
N ALA A 362 -22.35 -4.62 -45.08
CA ALA A 362 -21.62 -5.79 -45.56
C ALA A 362 -20.72 -6.38 -44.47
N ASP A 363 -19.95 -5.56 -43.75
CA ASP A 363 -19.10 -6.02 -42.63
C ASP A 363 -19.96 -6.56 -41.47
N PHE A 364 -21.09 -5.91 -41.15
CA PHE A 364 -22.06 -6.41 -40.18
C PHE A 364 -22.59 -7.80 -40.55
N LYS A 365 -23.03 -7.99 -41.81
CA LYS A 365 -23.52 -9.29 -42.28
C LYS A 365 -22.45 -10.36 -42.17
N GLN A 366 -21.24 -10.06 -42.63
CA GLN A 366 -20.12 -10.99 -42.56
C GLN A 366 -19.81 -11.40 -41.12
N ALA A 367 -19.83 -10.45 -40.17
CA ALA A 367 -19.58 -10.73 -38.76
C ALA A 367 -20.70 -11.59 -38.14
N VAL A 368 -21.96 -11.24 -38.40
CA VAL A 368 -23.11 -11.95 -37.83
C VAL A 368 -23.25 -13.36 -38.42
N GLU A 369 -23.05 -13.54 -39.72
CA GLU A 369 -23.19 -14.84 -40.39
C GLU A 369 -22.12 -15.85 -39.94
N GLN A 370 -21.01 -15.40 -39.34
CA GLN A 370 -19.99 -16.29 -38.74
C GLN A 370 -20.40 -16.93 -37.41
N PHE A 371 -21.49 -16.49 -36.77
CA PHE A 371 -22.03 -17.19 -35.60
C PHE A 371 -22.64 -18.56 -35.92
N ASN A 372 -22.68 -18.94 -37.21
CA ASN A 372 -23.35 -20.14 -37.74
C ASN A 372 -24.86 -20.15 -37.43
N SER A 373 -25.65 -20.91 -38.20
CA SER A 373 -27.08 -21.09 -37.94
C SER A 373 -27.88 -19.78 -37.78
N VAL A 374 -27.50 -18.73 -38.51
CA VAL A 374 -28.22 -17.44 -38.55
C VAL A 374 -28.40 -16.95 -39.99
N LYS A 375 -29.44 -16.15 -40.22
CA LYS A 375 -29.74 -15.50 -41.49
C LYS A 375 -30.04 -14.04 -41.27
N VAL A 376 -29.35 -13.18 -42.02
CA VAL A 376 -29.63 -11.75 -42.03
C VAL A 376 -30.61 -11.41 -43.16
N THR A 377 -31.83 -11.00 -42.81
CA THR A 377 -32.88 -10.66 -43.79
C THR A 377 -33.16 -9.16 -43.76
N ARG A 378 -33.18 -8.52 -44.92
CA ARG A 378 -33.58 -7.11 -45.03
C ARG A 378 -35.08 -6.98 -44.83
N THR A 379 -35.50 -6.18 -43.86
CA THR A 379 -36.89 -5.83 -43.59
C THR A 379 -37.07 -4.33 -43.84
N SER A 380 -37.76 -3.97 -44.92
CA SER A 380 -38.06 -2.57 -45.27
C SER A 380 -39.52 -2.24 -45.02
N TYR A 381 -39.78 -1.05 -44.46
CA TYR A 381 -41.06 -0.36 -44.54
C TYR A 381 -40.84 0.95 -45.31
N ASP A 382 -41.82 1.36 -46.11
CA ASP A 382 -41.69 2.52 -47.00
C ASP A 382 -41.32 3.79 -46.21
N HIS A 383 -40.38 4.58 -46.74
CA HIS A 383 -39.84 5.84 -46.18
C HIS A 383 -38.92 5.78 -44.93
N ARG A 384 -38.34 4.62 -44.54
CA ARG A 384 -37.34 4.52 -43.46
C ARG A 384 -36.00 3.89 -43.89
N ALA A 385 -34.95 4.13 -43.10
CA ALA A 385 -33.65 3.45 -43.27
C ALA A 385 -33.84 1.91 -43.25
N PRO A 386 -33.10 1.15 -44.07
CA PRO A 386 -33.28 -0.29 -44.16
C PRO A 386 -32.81 -0.97 -42.87
N SER A 387 -33.66 -1.83 -42.32
CA SER A 387 -33.33 -2.66 -41.16
C SER A 387 -33.00 -4.10 -41.59
N TYR A 388 -32.11 -4.73 -40.85
CA TYR A 388 -31.61 -6.08 -41.09
C TYR A 388 -31.88 -6.93 -39.87
N ARG A 389 -32.81 -7.88 -40.01
CA ARG A 389 -33.19 -8.80 -38.94
C ARG A 389 -32.26 -10.02 -38.95
N VAL A 390 -31.69 -10.34 -37.80
CA VAL A 390 -30.88 -11.55 -37.58
C VAL A 390 -31.80 -12.63 -37.03
N SER A 391 -32.12 -13.65 -37.83
CA SER A 391 -32.98 -14.76 -37.40
C SER A 391 -32.17 -16.04 -37.31
N GLY A 392 -32.47 -16.91 -36.35
CA GLY A 392 -31.94 -18.27 -36.35
C GLY A 392 -32.29 -18.99 -37.65
N ARG A 393 -31.31 -19.67 -38.24
CA ARG A 393 -31.44 -20.44 -39.48
C ARG A 393 -30.98 -21.86 -39.21
N SER A 394 -31.79 -22.83 -39.58
CA SER A 394 -31.29 -24.17 -39.86
C SER A 394 -31.51 -24.48 -41.34
N GLU A 395 -30.44 -24.79 -42.05
CA GLU A 395 -30.48 -25.13 -43.48
C GLU A 395 -31.25 -26.45 -43.75
N ASN A 396 -31.53 -27.22 -42.69
CA ASN A 396 -32.22 -28.51 -42.73
C ASN A 396 -33.31 -28.63 -41.65
N THR A 397 -34.02 -27.54 -41.33
CA THR A 397 -34.96 -27.49 -40.20
C THR A 397 -35.96 -28.66 -40.23
N ASN A 398 -36.53 -28.99 -41.39
CA ASN A 398 -37.47 -30.11 -41.51
C ASN A 398 -36.80 -31.48 -41.29
N LEU A 399 -35.61 -31.71 -41.86
CA LEU A 399 -34.86 -32.96 -41.68
C LEU A 399 -34.46 -33.16 -40.21
N MET A 400 -34.03 -32.08 -39.54
CA MET A 400 -33.64 -32.14 -38.13
C MET A 400 -34.84 -32.30 -37.20
N ARG A 401 -36.00 -31.70 -37.51
CA ARG A 401 -37.26 -31.96 -36.78
C ARG A 401 -37.68 -33.42 -36.91
N VAL A 402 -37.53 -34.02 -38.10
CA VAL A 402 -37.82 -35.45 -38.33
C VAL A 402 -36.86 -36.33 -37.54
N ARG A 403 -35.57 -36.00 -37.51
CA ARG A 403 -34.58 -36.73 -36.68
C ARG A 403 -34.89 -36.59 -35.19
N PHE A 404 -35.19 -35.38 -34.70
CA PHE A 404 -35.58 -35.15 -33.32
C PHE A 404 -36.83 -35.96 -32.94
N ALA A 405 -37.84 -35.95 -33.81
CA ALA A 405 -39.06 -36.73 -33.64
C ALA A 405 -38.77 -38.24 -33.54
N ALA A 406 -37.85 -38.75 -34.36
CA ALA A 406 -37.42 -40.15 -34.31
C ALA A 406 -36.70 -40.50 -33.00
N TYR A 407 -35.80 -39.64 -32.51
CA TYR A 407 -35.16 -39.84 -31.21
C TYR A 407 -36.16 -39.80 -30.06
N LEU A 408 -37.10 -38.85 -30.07
CA LEU A 408 -38.16 -38.77 -29.08
C LEU A 408 -39.05 -40.03 -29.10
N GLU A 409 -39.40 -40.53 -30.29
CA GLU A 409 -40.20 -41.76 -30.42
C GLU A 409 -39.43 -42.98 -29.88
N ASN A 410 -38.14 -43.11 -30.20
CA ASN A 410 -37.30 -44.19 -29.70
C ASN A 410 -37.16 -44.15 -28.17
N ALA A 411 -36.96 -42.96 -27.60
CA ALA A 411 -36.90 -42.78 -26.15
C ALA A 411 -38.24 -43.14 -25.49
N MET A 412 -39.37 -42.70 -26.06
CA MET A 412 -40.70 -43.07 -25.57
C MET A 412 -40.94 -44.59 -25.62
N GLN A 413 -40.48 -45.28 -26.67
CA GLN A 413 -40.58 -46.73 -26.79
C GLN A 413 -39.73 -47.46 -25.76
N ARG A 414 -38.46 -47.05 -25.55
CA ARG A 414 -37.57 -47.63 -24.53
C ARG A 414 -38.19 -47.60 -23.13
N PHE A 415 -38.91 -46.53 -22.80
CA PHE A 415 -39.57 -46.34 -21.51
C PHE A 415 -41.03 -46.83 -21.48
N GLY A 416 -41.56 -47.41 -22.56
CA GLY A 416 -42.93 -47.93 -22.63
C GLY A 416 -44.02 -46.86 -22.53
N LEU A 417 -43.75 -45.64 -22.97
CA LEU A 417 -44.63 -44.48 -22.78
C LEU A 417 -45.48 -44.18 -24.02
N SER A 418 -46.77 -43.93 -23.80
CA SER A 418 -47.63 -43.29 -24.80
C SER A 418 -47.47 -41.77 -24.76
N GLY A 419 -47.77 -41.09 -25.88
CA GLY A 419 -47.72 -39.61 -25.93
C GLY A 419 -48.62 -38.94 -24.89
N LYS A 420 -49.75 -39.56 -24.54
CA LYS A 420 -50.64 -39.10 -23.46
C LYS A 420 -50.02 -39.28 -22.08
N SER A 421 -49.31 -40.40 -21.86
CA SER A 421 -48.59 -40.67 -20.60
C SER A 421 -47.44 -39.68 -20.39
N LEU A 422 -46.63 -39.44 -21.43
CA LEU A 422 -45.54 -38.46 -21.40
C LEU A 422 -46.05 -37.03 -21.17
N ALA A 423 -47.12 -36.64 -21.87
CA ALA A 423 -47.76 -35.33 -21.69
C ALA A 423 -48.19 -35.10 -20.23
N ASN A 424 -48.86 -36.09 -19.61
CA ASN A 424 -49.25 -36.02 -18.20
C ASN A 424 -48.04 -35.95 -17.25
N ARG A 425 -46.96 -36.67 -17.56
CA ARG A 425 -45.73 -36.70 -16.73
C ARG A 425 -45.00 -35.36 -16.72
N LEU A 426 -44.99 -34.68 -17.87
CA LEU A 426 -44.34 -33.37 -18.05
C LEU A 426 -45.28 -32.17 -17.82
N SER A 427 -46.54 -32.42 -17.42
CA SER A 427 -47.58 -31.38 -17.29
C SER A 427 -47.81 -30.56 -18.57
N LEU A 428 -47.76 -31.22 -19.73
CA LEU A 428 -47.98 -30.63 -21.05
C LEU A 428 -49.27 -31.13 -21.70
N GLN A 429 -49.76 -30.41 -22.70
CA GLN A 429 -50.92 -30.86 -23.49
C GLN A 429 -50.52 -32.01 -24.42
N PRO A 430 -51.35 -33.06 -24.60
CA PRO A 430 -51.06 -34.16 -25.52
C PRO A 430 -50.81 -33.71 -26.98
N SER A 431 -51.44 -32.62 -27.41
CA SER A 431 -51.21 -32.01 -28.73
C SER A 431 -49.79 -31.47 -28.90
N THR A 432 -49.16 -30.98 -27.83
CA THR A 432 -47.77 -30.51 -27.82
C THR A 432 -46.80 -31.67 -28.08
N ILE A 433 -46.97 -32.79 -27.38
CA ILE A 433 -46.17 -34.00 -27.61
C ILE A 433 -46.42 -34.55 -29.02
N SER A 434 -47.67 -34.55 -29.49
CA SER A 434 -48.01 -34.97 -30.86
C SER A 434 -47.33 -34.09 -31.92
N ALA A 435 -47.24 -32.77 -31.70
CA ALA A 435 -46.58 -31.86 -32.62
C ALA A 435 -45.06 -32.12 -32.70
N TRP A 436 -44.44 -32.52 -31.60
CA TRP A 436 -43.02 -32.90 -31.56
C TRP A 436 -42.78 -34.23 -32.27
N ARG A 437 -43.61 -35.24 -32.00
CA ARG A 437 -43.53 -36.58 -32.63
C ARG A 437 -43.78 -36.56 -34.13
N ASN A 438 -44.59 -35.61 -34.62
CA ASN A 438 -44.91 -35.49 -36.05
C ASN A 438 -43.97 -34.50 -36.77
N ALA A 439 -42.86 -34.10 -36.16
CA ALA A 439 -41.89 -33.14 -36.71
C ALA A 439 -42.49 -31.77 -37.11
N VAL A 440 -43.67 -31.42 -36.59
CA VAL A 440 -44.34 -30.14 -36.85
C VAL A 440 -43.60 -29.01 -36.15
N SER A 441 -43.16 -29.27 -34.92
CA SER A 441 -42.37 -28.33 -34.10
C SER A 441 -41.39 -29.12 -33.23
N VAL A 442 -40.47 -28.41 -32.56
CA VAL A 442 -39.61 -28.97 -31.50
C VAL A 442 -39.93 -28.30 -30.17
N PRO A 443 -39.56 -28.91 -29.03
CA PRO A 443 -39.78 -28.29 -27.73
C PRO A 443 -39.15 -26.89 -27.63
N ASN A 444 -39.75 -26.02 -26.83
CA ASN A 444 -39.03 -24.82 -26.37
C ASN A 444 -37.92 -25.23 -25.37
N PRO A 445 -36.98 -24.35 -25.02
CA PRO A 445 -35.86 -24.74 -24.16
C PRO A 445 -36.27 -25.40 -22.83
N LEU A 446 -37.33 -24.90 -22.18
CA LEU A 446 -37.86 -25.50 -20.94
C LEU A 446 -38.45 -26.89 -21.17
N GLY A 447 -39.19 -27.08 -22.25
CA GLY A 447 -39.76 -28.37 -22.63
C GLY A 447 -38.69 -29.37 -23.06
N TYR A 448 -37.61 -28.91 -23.69
CA TYR A 448 -36.46 -29.75 -24.02
C TYR A 448 -35.71 -30.17 -22.76
N GLN A 449 -35.46 -29.23 -21.84
CA GLN A 449 -34.86 -29.54 -20.54
C GLN A 449 -35.72 -30.55 -19.77
N SER A 450 -37.05 -30.37 -19.75
CA SER A 450 -37.97 -31.30 -19.10
C SER A 450 -37.92 -32.72 -19.71
N LEU A 451 -37.66 -32.84 -21.02
CA LEU A 451 -37.44 -34.13 -21.69
C LEU A 451 -36.07 -34.72 -21.31
N CYS A 452 -35.02 -33.92 -21.26
CA CYS A 452 -33.68 -34.34 -20.83
C CYS A 452 -33.68 -34.81 -19.37
N ASP A 453 -34.32 -34.07 -18.47
CA ASP A 453 -34.44 -34.42 -17.05
C ASP A 453 -35.21 -35.73 -16.88
N PHE A 454 -36.20 -35.99 -17.74
CA PHE A 454 -37.04 -37.19 -17.69
C PHE A 454 -36.38 -38.42 -18.32
N PHE A 455 -35.76 -38.29 -19.50
CA PHE A 455 -35.15 -39.39 -20.24
C PHE A 455 -33.67 -39.62 -19.90
N GLY A 456 -33.02 -38.68 -19.21
CA GLY A 456 -31.64 -38.76 -18.75
C GLY A 456 -30.62 -38.16 -19.72
N SER A 457 -29.35 -38.17 -19.29
CA SER A 457 -28.22 -37.54 -19.99
C SER A 457 -27.88 -38.16 -21.35
N GLU A 458 -28.16 -39.46 -21.55
CA GLU A 458 -27.99 -40.14 -22.85
C GLU A 458 -28.88 -39.50 -23.92
N PHE A 459 -30.15 -39.25 -23.60
CA PHE A 459 -31.09 -38.58 -24.50
C PHE A 459 -30.62 -37.16 -24.84
N GLN A 460 -30.11 -36.42 -23.85
CA GLN A 460 -29.55 -35.08 -24.08
C GLN A 460 -28.35 -35.14 -25.02
N GLN A 461 -27.41 -36.07 -24.84
CA GLN A 461 -26.25 -36.22 -25.73
C GLN A 461 -26.65 -36.57 -27.17
N GLU A 462 -27.60 -37.49 -27.36
CA GLU A 462 -28.05 -37.91 -28.70
C GLU A 462 -28.86 -36.82 -29.43
N THR A 463 -29.59 -35.99 -28.68
CA THR A 463 -30.55 -35.04 -29.27
C THR A 463 -30.11 -33.59 -29.27
N HIS A 464 -29.05 -33.19 -28.53
CA HIS A 464 -28.65 -31.79 -28.38
C HIS A 464 -28.32 -31.11 -29.72
N GLU A 465 -27.43 -31.69 -30.52
CA GLU A 465 -27.04 -31.13 -31.82
C GLU A 465 -28.22 -31.02 -32.78
N VAL A 466 -29.11 -32.02 -32.77
CA VAL A 466 -30.29 -32.08 -33.63
C VAL A 466 -31.37 -31.10 -33.15
N TYR A 467 -31.52 -30.92 -31.83
CA TYR A 467 -32.43 -29.97 -31.21
C TYR A 467 -32.02 -28.53 -31.52
N GLU A 468 -30.76 -28.18 -31.31
CA GLU A 468 -30.24 -26.85 -31.66
C GLU A 468 -30.39 -26.57 -33.16
N SER A 469 -30.07 -27.57 -33.99
CA SER A 469 -30.20 -27.49 -35.44
C SER A 469 -31.65 -27.56 -35.94
N SER A 470 -32.66 -27.81 -35.12
CA SER A 470 -34.08 -27.84 -35.53
C SER A 470 -34.91 -26.70 -34.94
N SER A 471 -34.36 -26.06 -33.90
CA SER A 471 -34.97 -24.95 -33.20
C SER A 471 -34.62 -23.62 -33.85
N THR A 472 -35.61 -22.98 -34.47
CA THR A 472 -35.50 -21.57 -34.88
C THR A 472 -35.61 -20.59 -33.71
N LEU A 473 -35.82 -21.11 -32.48
CA LEU A 473 -35.94 -20.33 -31.25
C LEU A 473 -34.57 -20.01 -30.66
N ILE A 474 -33.52 -20.75 -31.04
CA ILE A 474 -32.15 -20.50 -30.59
C ILE A 474 -31.47 -19.65 -31.66
N ASN A 475 -31.17 -18.41 -31.29
CA ASN A 475 -30.41 -17.48 -32.10
C ASN A 475 -29.05 -17.29 -31.42
N PRO A 476 -27.96 -17.87 -31.94
CA PRO A 476 -26.62 -17.81 -31.32
C PRO A 476 -26.16 -16.38 -31.02
N VAL A 477 -26.53 -15.41 -31.86
CA VAL A 477 -26.22 -13.98 -31.63
C VAL A 477 -27.01 -13.44 -30.44
N THR A 478 -28.26 -13.87 -30.26
CA THR A 478 -29.06 -13.49 -29.08
C THR A 478 -28.49 -14.10 -27.79
N VAL A 479 -28.03 -15.35 -27.84
CA VAL A 479 -27.37 -16.01 -26.70
C VAL A 479 -26.10 -15.26 -26.32
N PHE A 480 -25.24 -14.99 -27.30
CA PHE A 480 -24.02 -14.21 -27.10
C PHE A 480 -24.32 -12.80 -26.54
N LEU A 481 -25.30 -12.08 -27.08
CA LEU A 481 -25.66 -10.76 -26.55
C LEU A 481 -26.21 -10.81 -25.12
N LYS A 482 -26.85 -11.91 -24.72
CA LYS A 482 -27.29 -12.13 -23.33
C LYS A 482 -26.10 -12.40 -22.41
N GLU A 483 -25.17 -13.25 -22.83
CA GLU A 483 -23.93 -13.53 -22.09
C GLU A 483 -23.11 -12.25 -21.85
N GLN A 484 -23.10 -11.36 -22.84
CA GLN A 484 -22.40 -10.07 -22.77
C GLN A 484 -23.22 -8.95 -22.11
N GLY A 485 -24.45 -9.22 -21.65
CA GLY A 485 -25.30 -8.24 -20.97
C GLY A 485 -25.86 -7.11 -21.85
N VAL A 486 -25.83 -7.24 -23.18
CA VAL A 486 -26.30 -6.21 -24.15
C VAL A 486 -27.73 -6.48 -24.64
N TRP A 487 -28.27 -7.67 -24.36
CA TRP A 487 -29.62 -8.05 -24.78
C TRP A 487 -30.70 -7.38 -23.93
N GLY A 488 -31.73 -6.81 -24.58
CA GLY A 488 -32.86 -6.18 -23.90
C GLY A 488 -32.62 -4.75 -23.40
N CYS A 489 -31.43 -4.18 -23.61
CA CYS A 489 -31.10 -2.82 -23.15
C CYS A 489 -31.71 -1.74 -24.05
N LEU A 490 -32.27 -0.69 -23.44
CA LEU A 490 -32.62 0.55 -24.13
C LEU A 490 -31.36 1.37 -24.43
N ALA A 491 -31.45 2.32 -25.38
CA ALA A 491 -30.31 3.11 -25.84
C ALA A 491 -29.57 3.89 -24.72
N HIS A 492 -30.26 4.29 -23.66
CA HIS A 492 -29.68 5.00 -22.51
C HIS A 492 -29.15 4.06 -21.42
N GLU A 493 -29.47 2.77 -21.49
CA GLU A 493 -29.02 1.73 -20.54
C GLU A 493 -27.81 0.95 -21.07
N LYS A 494 -27.41 1.16 -22.33
CA LYS A 494 -26.28 0.45 -22.93
C LYS A 494 -24.98 0.82 -22.19
N VAL A 495 -24.16 -0.18 -21.88
CA VAL A 495 -22.84 -0.06 -21.25
C VAL A 495 -21.86 -0.93 -22.05
N ILE A 496 -20.57 -0.59 -22.04
CA ILE A 496 -19.55 -1.46 -22.65
C ILE A 496 -19.39 -2.72 -21.78
N PRO A 497 -19.50 -3.93 -22.35
CA PRO A 497 -19.27 -5.16 -21.58
C PRO A 497 -17.84 -5.26 -21.05
N GLU A 498 -17.67 -5.83 -19.85
CA GLU A 498 -16.35 -5.96 -19.20
C GLU A 498 -15.31 -6.67 -20.07
N ALA A 499 -15.74 -7.67 -20.84
CA ALA A 499 -14.88 -8.41 -21.77
C ALA A 499 -14.18 -7.52 -22.81
N VAL A 500 -14.71 -6.32 -23.12
CA VAL A 500 -14.10 -5.36 -24.05
C VAL A 500 -12.87 -4.69 -23.43
N PHE A 501 -12.86 -4.42 -22.11
CA PHE A 501 -11.73 -3.75 -21.46
C PHE A 501 -10.49 -4.66 -21.36
N SER A 502 -10.67 -5.98 -21.33
CA SER A 502 -9.59 -6.98 -21.34
C SER A 502 -9.13 -7.39 -22.75
N LEU A 503 -9.63 -6.76 -23.81
CA LEU A 503 -9.23 -7.06 -25.19
C LEU A 503 -7.79 -6.60 -25.48
N PRO A 504 -7.06 -7.35 -26.33
CA PRO A 504 -5.79 -6.88 -26.86
C PRO A 504 -5.97 -5.67 -27.77
N LYS A 505 -4.92 -4.85 -27.88
CA LYS A 505 -4.91 -3.58 -28.62
C LYS A 505 -5.49 -3.66 -30.03
N SER A 506 -5.24 -4.75 -30.76
CA SER A 506 -5.78 -4.98 -32.12
C SER A 506 -7.30 -5.13 -32.15
N HIS A 507 -7.87 -5.83 -31.17
CA HIS A 507 -9.30 -6.08 -31.06
C HIS A 507 -10.03 -4.85 -30.51
N LEU A 508 -9.43 -4.14 -29.56
CA LEU A 508 -10.00 -2.88 -29.07
C LEU A 508 -10.02 -1.81 -30.17
N LYS A 509 -8.98 -1.75 -31.00
CA LYS A 509 -8.96 -0.93 -32.23
C LYS A 509 -10.12 -1.30 -33.16
N LEU A 510 -10.35 -2.59 -33.39
CA LEU A 510 -11.44 -3.07 -34.24
C LEU A 510 -12.81 -2.66 -33.68
N PHE A 511 -13.01 -2.83 -32.38
CA PHE A 511 -14.22 -2.42 -31.66
C PHE A 511 -14.49 -0.91 -31.85
N LEU A 512 -13.51 -0.07 -31.52
CA LEU A 512 -13.62 1.39 -31.64
C LEU A 512 -13.88 1.84 -33.08
N ASN A 513 -13.23 1.20 -34.07
CA ASN A 513 -13.47 1.50 -35.48
C ASN A 513 -14.93 1.25 -35.88
N ARG A 514 -15.54 0.17 -35.41
CA ARG A 514 -16.93 -0.20 -35.75
C ARG A 514 -17.97 0.64 -35.02
N ILE A 515 -17.76 0.93 -33.75
CA ILE A 515 -18.71 1.75 -32.99
C ILE A 515 -18.73 3.20 -33.49
N PHE A 516 -17.57 3.78 -33.82
CA PHE A 516 -17.49 5.10 -34.46
C PHE A 516 -18.01 5.11 -35.90
N ALA A 517 -18.00 3.98 -36.61
CA ALA A 517 -18.57 3.92 -37.95
C ALA A 517 -20.08 4.21 -37.95
N CYS A 518 -20.78 3.79 -36.90
CA CYS A 518 -22.21 4.02 -36.74
C CYS A 518 -22.48 5.42 -36.16
N ASP A 519 -22.17 5.62 -34.87
CA ASP A 519 -22.56 6.84 -34.14
C ASP A 519 -21.48 7.94 -34.13
N GLY A 520 -20.34 7.69 -34.78
CA GLY A 520 -19.27 8.67 -34.93
C GLY A 520 -19.47 9.59 -36.14
N GLY A 521 -18.99 10.83 -36.04
CA GLY A 521 -19.09 11.84 -37.09
C GLY A 521 -17.77 12.54 -37.33
N VAL A 522 -17.55 12.96 -38.58
CA VAL A 522 -16.49 13.89 -38.97
C VAL A 522 -17.16 15.11 -39.57
N SER A 523 -16.97 16.27 -38.96
CA SER A 523 -17.54 17.54 -39.41
C SER A 523 -16.45 18.58 -39.66
N PHE A 524 -16.72 19.44 -40.63
CA PHE A 524 -15.83 20.51 -41.08
C PHE A 524 -16.55 21.84 -40.88
N SER A 525 -16.01 22.71 -40.04
CA SER A 525 -16.51 24.08 -39.88
C SER A 525 -16.24 24.91 -41.15
N SER A 526 -17.00 26.00 -41.35
CA SER A 526 -16.72 27.01 -42.38
C SER A 526 -15.34 27.66 -42.23
N THR A 527 -14.78 27.64 -41.01
CA THR A 527 -13.40 28.06 -40.69
C THR A 527 -12.35 26.96 -40.95
N GLY A 528 -12.78 25.80 -41.48
CA GLY A 528 -12.00 24.59 -41.72
C GLY A 528 -11.57 23.87 -40.43
N GLN A 529 -12.19 24.15 -39.28
CA GLN A 529 -11.94 23.39 -38.06
C GLN A 529 -12.53 21.98 -38.21
N ILE A 530 -11.72 20.97 -37.96
CA ILE A 530 -12.12 19.56 -38.05
C ILE A 530 -12.56 19.09 -36.67
N ARG A 531 -13.72 18.45 -36.63
CA ARG A 531 -14.25 17.83 -35.41
C ARG A 531 -14.59 16.37 -35.69
N ILE A 532 -13.99 15.49 -34.88
CA ILE A 532 -14.38 14.08 -34.79
C ILE A 532 -15.10 13.91 -33.45
N SER A 533 -16.32 13.38 -33.49
CA SER A 533 -17.09 13.10 -32.29
C SER A 533 -17.87 11.80 -32.37
N TYR A 534 -18.22 11.24 -31.22
CA TYR A 534 -19.12 10.11 -31.03
C TYR A 534 -20.30 10.57 -30.18
N SER A 535 -21.53 10.16 -30.52
CA SER A 535 -22.73 10.56 -29.78
C SER A 535 -23.50 9.35 -29.27
N SER A 536 -23.98 9.41 -28.04
CA SER A 536 -24.74 8.35 -27.39
C SER A 536 -25.88 8.92 -26.54
N ALA A 537 -26.93 8.12 -26.33
CA ALA A 537 -27.98 8.41 -25.36
C ALA A 537 -27.62 7.91 -23.94
N SER A 538 -26.57 7.09 -23.81
CA SER A 538 -26.07 6.55 -22.55
C SER A 538 -24.81 7.31 -22.13
N GLU A 539 -24.83 7.85 -20.91
CA GLU A 539 -23.67 8.52 -20.29
C GLU A 539 -22.54 7.52 -20.03
N SER A 540 -22.86 6.35 -19.46
CA SER A 540 -21.88 5.31 -19.16
C SER A 540 -21.17 4.85 -20.43
N LEU A 541 -21.91 4.60 -21.52
CA LEU A 541 -21.31 4.21 -22.80
C LEU A 541 -20.38 5.31 -23.34
N ALA A 542 -20.77 6.58 -23.21
CA ALA A 542 -19.94 7.69 -23.66
C ALA A 542 -18.68 7.87 -22.81
N SER A 543 -18.78 7.73 -21.49
CA SER A 543 -17.65 7.75 -20.54
C SER A 543 -16.70 6.57 -20.80
N ASP A 544 -17.23 5.36 -21.00
CA ASP A 544 -16.43 4.18 -21.31
C ASP A 544 -15.70 4.34 -22.67
N ILE A 545 -16.34 4.93 -23.68
CA ILE A 545 -15.66 5.26 -24.95
C ILE A 545 -14.55 6.30 -24.73
N GLN A 546 -14.77 7.31 -23.90
CA GLN A 546 -13.72 8.27 -23.53
C GLN A 546 -12.52 7.56 -22.88
N HIS A 547 -12.76 6.62 -21.98
CA HIS A 547 -11.74 5.79 -21.34
C HIS A 547 -11.00 4.89 -22.36
N LEU A 548 -11.71 4.21 -23.26
CA LEU A 548 -11.08 3.36 -24.26
C LEU A 548 -10.19 4.15 -25.23
N LEU A 549 -10.57 5.38 -25.58
CA LEU A 549 -9.75 6.29 -26.38
C LEU A 549 -8.47 6.70 -25.65
N LEU A 550 -8.56 6.92 -24.33
CA LEU A 550 -7.41 7.25 -23.49
C LEU A 550 -6.32 6.18 -23.53
N ARG A 551 -6.70 4.90 -23.72
CA ARG A 551 -5.74 3.79 -23.90
C ARG A 551 -4.88 3.91 -25.15
N PHE A 552 -5.37 4.60 -26.18
CA PHE A 552 -4.61 4.92 -27.39
C PHE A 552 -3.89 6.28 -27.30
N GLY A 553 -3.93 6.97 -26.16
CA GLY A 553 -3.40 8.34 -26.02
C GLY A 553 -4.27 9.39 -26.70
N ILE A 554 -5.55 9.10 -26.89
CA ILE A 554 -6.50 10.00 -27.52
C ILE A 554 -7.30 10.69 -26.41
N VAL A 555 -6.99 11.97 -26.15
CA VAL A 555 -7.74 12.80 -25.21
C VAL A 555 -9.03 13.27 -25.88
N ALA A 556 -10.15 12.95 -25.26
CA ALA A 556 -11.48 13.36 -25.69
C ALA A 556 -12.22 14.05 -24.55
N LYS A 557 -13.15 14.95 -24.90
CA LYS A 557 -14.02 15.67 -23.99
C LYS A 557 -15.44 15.13 -24.11
N LEU A 558 -16.01 14.70 -23.00
CA LEU A 558 -17.41 14.34 -22.85
C LEU A 558 -18.24 15.63 -22.65
N ARG A 559 -19.32 15.77 -23.42
CA ARG A 559 -20.24 16.90 -23.34
C ARG A 559 -21.67 16.40 -23.22
N THR A 560 -22.44 17.01 -22.34
CA THR A 560 -23.89 16.80 -22.26
C THR A 560 -24.60 17.85 -23.10
N LYS A 561 -25.52 17.41 -23.96
CA LYS A 561 -26.39 18.23 -24.79
C LYS A 561 -27.83 17.85 -24.51
N THR A 562 -28.58 18.76 -23.90
CA THR A 562 -30.03 18.56 -23.70
C THR A 562 -30.78 18.96 -24.97
N HIS A 563 -31.48 18.00 -25.58
CA HIS A 563 -32.31 18.23 -26.76
C HIS A 563 -33.72 17.67 -26.51
N HIS A 564 -34.76 18.51 -26.65
CA HIS A 564 -36.17 18.14 -26.39
C HIS A 564 -36.40 17.37 -25.05
N LYS A 565 -35.80 17.83 -23.95
CA LYS A 565 -35.87 17.21 -22.60
C LYS A 565 -35.23 15.81 -22.49
N ARG A 566 -34.33 15.45 -23.41
CA ARG A 566 -33.48 14.26 -23.29
C ARG A 566 -32.02 14.68 -23.38
N ASP A 567 -31.22 14.15 -22.48
CA ASP A 567 -29.78 14.37 -22.52
C ASP A 567 -29.14 13.43 -23.55
N GLN A 568 -28.23 14.00 -24.34
CA GLN A 568 -27.35 13.28 -25.24
C GLN A 568 -25.90 13.57 -24.87
N PHE A 569 -25.08 12.55 -24.93
CA PHE A 569 -23.68 12.61 -24.53
C PHE A 569 -22.80 12.54 -25.77
N GLU A 570 -21.94 13.53 -25.96
CA GLU A 570 -21.03 13.62 -27.10
C GLU A 570 -19.58 13.57 -26.62
N VAL A 571 -18.81 12.60 -27.12
CA VAL A 571 -17.37 12.47 -26.93
C VAL A 571 -16.67 13.14 -28.11
N GLU A 572 -16.02 14.28 -27.89
CA GLU A 572 -15.31 15.06 -28.93
C GLU A 572 -13.79 14.92 -28.77
N LEU A 573 -13.08 14.61 -29.86
CA LEU A 573 -11.61 14.61 -29.85
C LEU A 573 -11.09 16.05 -29.79
N ILE A 574 -10.30 16.37 -28.78
CA ILE A 574 -9.94 17.77 -28.50
C ILE A 574 -8.63 18.23 -29.11
N SER A 575 -7.66 17.36 -29.34
CA SER A 575 -6.34 17.77 -29.82
C SER A 575 -6.07 17.30 -31.25
N ARG A 576 -5.21 18.04 -31.97
CA ARG A 576 -4.74 17.62 -33.29
C ARG A 576 -4.05 16.25 -33.23
N GLU A 577 -3.21 16.03 -32.23
CA GLU A 577 -2.51 14.77 -31.99
C GLU A 577 -3.48 13.62 -31.75
N SER A 578 -4.56 13.87 -31.00
CA SER A 578 -5.62 12.88 -30.75
C SER A 578 -6.40 12.55 -32.02
N ILE A 579 -6.68 13.54 -32.88
CA ILE A 579 -7.32 13.33 -34.19
C ILE A 579 -6.39 12.55 -35.14
N GLU A 580 -5.11 12.92 -35.21
CA GLU A 580 -4.12 12.23 -36.05
C GLU A 580 -3.92 10.78 -35.58
N THR A 581 -3.80 10.57 -34.27
CA THR A 581 -3.72 9.24 -33.66
C THR A 581 -4.98 8.43 -33.95
N PHE A 582 -6.17 9.02 -33.84
CA PHE A 582 -7.42 8.34 -34.20
C PHE A 582 -7.46 7.93 -35.68
N ILE A 583 -7.11 8.83 -36.61
CA ILE A 583 -7.10 8.54 -38.05
C ILE A 583 -6.08 7.44 -38.39
N ASN A 584 -4.88 7.51 -37.82
CA ASN A 584 -3.78 6.60 -38.14
C ASN A 584 -3.94 5.23 -37.47
N GLN A 585 -4.39 5.20 -36.22
CA GLN A 585 -4.46 3.97 -35.43
C GLN A 585 -5.82 3.29 -35.50
N ILE A 586 -6.94 4.03 -35.47
CA ILE A 586 -8.30 3.46 -35.33
C ILE A 586 -9.08 3.53 -36.65
N GLY A 587 -9.37 4.73 -37.15
CA GLY A 587 -10.17 4.96 -38.35
C GLY A 587 -11.68 4.71 -38.15
N MET A 588 -12.46 4.79 -39.24
CA MET A 588 -13.90 4.51 -39.27
C MET A 588 -14.25 3.81 -40.58
N ILE A 589 -14.78 2.59 -40.50
CA ILE A 589 -15.22 1.86 -41.70
C ILE A 589 -16.39 2.58 -42.38
N GLY A 590 -16.36 2.66 -43.71
CA GLY A 590 -17.40 3.31 -44.52
C GLY A 590 -17.38 4.85 -44.46
N LYS A 591 -16.40 5.46 -43.80
CA LYS A 591 -16.17 6.91 -43.70
C LYS A 591 -14.71 7.30 -44.01
N GLU A 592 -13.97 6.42 -44.69
CA GLU A 592 -12.54 6.55 -44.99
C GLU A 592 -12.23 7.82 -45.80
N ASP A 593 -13.04 8.14 -46.81
CA ASP A 593 -12.86 9.34 -47.63
C ASP A 593 -12.94 10.64 -46.80
N ARG A 594 -13.84 10.67 -45.80
CA ARG A 594 -13.96 11.82 -44.89
C ARG A 594 -12.76 11.94 -43.97
N LEU A 595 -12.22 10.81 -43.49
CA LEU A 595 -11.00 10.82 -42.67
C LEU A 595 -9.77 11.19 -43.50
N ALA A 596 -9.68 10.75 -44.75
CA ALA A 596 -8.62 11.13 -45.69
C ALA A 596 -8.67 12.64 -45.95
N LYS A 597 -9.87 13.20 -46.17
CA LYS A 597 -10.06 14.65 -46.30
C LYS A 597 -9.64 15.41 -45.04
N ALA A 598 -10.04 14.91 -43.86
CA ALA A 598 -9.62 15.49 -42.58
C ALA A 598 -8.09 15.49 -42.42
N LYS A 599 -7.42 14.38 -42.75
CA LYS A 599 -5.95 14.27 -42.70
C LYS A 599 -5.26 15.25 -43.65
N ALA A 600 -5.77 15.40 -44.87
CA ALA A 600 -5.26 16.36 -45.85
C ALA A 600 -5.40 17.81 -45.35
N GLU A 601 -6.56 18.19 -44.83
CA GLU A 601 -6.80 19.53 -44.28
C GLU A 601 -5.97 19.82 -43.01
N LEU A 602 -5.73 18.82 -42.15
CA LEU A 602 -4.84 18.97 -40.99
C LEU A 602 -3.40 19.29 -41.39
N SER A 603 -2.90 18.65 -42.46
CA SER A 603 -1.54 18.84 -42.93
C SER A 603 -1.26 20.28 -43.43
N LEU A 604 -2.30 20.95 -43.93
CA LEU A 604 -2.23 22.32 -44.46
C LEU A 604 -2.30 23.41 -43.38
N LYS A 605 -2.65 23.06 -42.14
CA LYS A 605 -2.89 24.03 -41.06
C LYS A 605 -1.76 24.06 -40.03
N ARG A 606 -1.43 25.27 -39.56
CA ARG A 606 -0.50 25.47 -38.42
C ARG A 606 -1.16 24.93 -37.15
N SER A 607 -0.43 24.12 -36.37
CA SER A 607 -0.94 23.54 -35.13
C SER A 607 -1.22 24.63 -34.08
N HIS A 608 -2.43 24.66 -33.53
CA HIS A 608 -2.74 25.48 -32.35
C HIS A 608 -2.41 24.69 -31.08
N THR A 609 -1.29 25.03 -30.43
CA THR A 609 -0.67 24.27 -29.33
C THR A 609 -1.28 24.54 -27.94
N ASN A 610 -2.39 25.29 -27.84
CA ASN A 610 -2.91 25.81 -26.56
C ASN A 610 -3.99 24.93 -25.88
N ARG A 611 -4.28 23.71 -26.36
CA ARG A 611 -5.32 22.84 -25.75
C ARG A 611 -4.82 21.84 -24.72
N ASP A 612 -3.56 21.42 -24.83
CA ASP A 612 -2.83 20.60 -23.85
C ASP A 612 -1.74 21.48 -23.24
N ALA A 613 -2.19 22.40 -22.40
CA ALA A 613 -1.36 23.41 -21.79
C ALA A 613 -1.05 23.05 -20.34
N LEU A 614 0.21 23.24 -19.95
CA LEU A 614 0.69 23.01 -18.60
C LEU A 614 0.10 24.04 -17.62
N PRO A 615 0.14 23.78 -16.30
CA PRO A 615 -0.38 24.70 -15.30
C PRO A 615 0.38 26.03 -15.30
N ASP A 616 -0.29 27.09 -14.86
CA ASP A 616 0.30 28.43 -14.88
C ASP A 616 1.50 28.57 -13.93
N SER A 617 1.62 27.71 -12.93
CA SER A 617 2.80 27.61 -12.06
C SER A 617 4.08 27.30 -12.84
N VAL A 618 3.98 26.65 -14.01
CA VAL A 618 5.15 26.39 -14.87
C VAL A 618 5.68 27.68 -15.48
N ASN A 619 4.80 28.66 -15.75
CA ASN A 619 5.26 29.96 -16.23
C ASN A 619 6.08 30.68 -15.15
N ASP A 620 5.62 30.60 -13.92
CA ASP A 620 6.27 31.22 -12.76
C ASP A 620 7.65 30.55 -12.55
N TYR A 621 7.72 29.22 -12.62
CA TYR A 621 8.98 28.47 -12.57
C TYR A 621 10.01 28.84 -13.66
N ILE A 622 9.56 29.10 -14.89
CA ILE A 622 10.48 29.54 -15.96
C ILE A 622 11.00 30.96 -15.71
N LEU A 623 10.19 31.83 -15.09
CA LEU A 623 10.63 33.18 -14.74
C LEU A 623 11.67 33.14 -13.61
N GLU A 624 11.51 32.22 -12.66
CA GLU A 624 12.49 31.95 -11.60
C GLU A 624 13.81 31.41 -12.18
N LEU A 625 13.76 30.38 -13.04
CA LEU A 625 14.95 29.84 -13.72
C LEU A 625 15.71 30.89 -14.54
N LYS A 626 14.98 31.84 -15.15
CA LYS A 626 15.57 32.94 -15.91
C LYS A 626 16.32 33.92 -15.01
N GLY A 627 15.87 34.12 -13.77
CA GLY A 627 16.39 35.13 -12.85
C GLY A 627 16.55 36.52 -13.50
N GLU A 628 17.67 37.18 -13.24
CA GLU A 628 17.98 38.51 -13.76
C GLU A 628 18.53 38.51 -15.21
N GLN A 629 18.85 37.34 -15.79
CA GLN A 629 19.49 37.25 -17.09
C GLN A 629 18.57 37.75 -18.23
N SER A 630 19.14 38.35 -19.27
CA SER A 630 18.35 38.75 -20.44
C SER A 630 18.07 37.55 -21.36
N TRP A 631 16.94 37.54 -22.06
CA TRP A 631 16.65 36.50 -23.06
C TRP A 631 17.74 36.39 -24.15
N PRO A 632 18.29 37.50 -24.70
CA PRO A 632 19.43 37.43 -25.61
C PRO A 632 20.64 36.67 -25.04
N ASP A 633 20.99 36.89 -23.77
CA ASP A 633 22.15 36.24 -23.15
C ASP A 633 21.94 34.73 -23.00
N LEU A 634 20.73 34.32 -22.58
CA LEU A 634 20.37 32.89 -22.45
C LEU A 634 20.44 32.15 -23.78
N PHE A 635 19.99 32.78 -24.87
CA PHE A 635 20.10 32.20 -26.22
C PHE A 635 21.57 32.12 -26.66
N ALA A 636 22.36 33.17 -26.41
CA ALA A 636 23.77 33.22 -26.79
C ALA A 636 24.60 32.14 -26.06
N GLN A 637 24.30 31.85 -24.80
CA GLN A 637 24.94 30.78 -24.03
C GLN A 637 24.73 29.38 -24.65
N LYS A 638 23.63 29.20 -25.40
CA LYS A 638 23.33 27.97 -26.15
C LYS A 638 23.74 28.02 -27.63
N GLY A 639 24.44 29.09 -28.05
CA GLY A 639 24.81 29.29 -29.45
C GLY A 639 23.61 29.55 -30.37
N LEU A 640 22.50 30.05 -29.82
CA LEU A 640 21.27 30.38 -30.54
C LEU A 640 21.14 31.90 -30.70
N GLU A 641 20.53 32.37 -31.80
CA GLU A 641 20.15 33.77 -31.96
C GLU A 641 18.75 34.01 -31.37
N CYS A 642 18.62 35.05 -30.54
CA CYS A 642 17.33 35.45 -29.98
C CYS A 642 16.47 36.14 -31.06
N PRO A 643 15.23 35.69 -31.29
CA PRO A 643 14.36 36.31 -32.29
C PRO A 643 14.08 37.79 -32.01
N ASN A 644 14.09 38.64 -33.06
CA ASN A 644 13.73 40.04 -32.93
C ASN A 644 12.31 40.21 -32.37
N GLY A 645 12.18 40.93 -31.24
CA GLY A 645 10.90 41.13 -30.55
C GLY A 645 10.38 39.91 -29.79
N PHE A 646 11.27 38.98 -29.38
CA PHE A 646 10.91 37.79 -28.62
C PHE A 646 10.09 38.14 -27.37
N ASN A 647 8.86 37.61 -27.30
CA ASN A 647 8.00 37.70 -26.13
C ASN A 647 7.69 36.29 -25.62
N PRO A 648 8.13 35.94 -24.40
CA PRO A 648 7.97 34.59 -23.86
C PRO A 648 6.52 34.29 -23.44
N HIS A 649 5.66 35.32 -23.30
CA HIS A 649 4.27 35.21 -22.86
C HIS A 649 4.08 34.58 -21.47
N LEU A 650 5.05 34.77 -20.58
CA LEU A 650 5.05 34.16 -19.23
C LEU A 650 4.36 35.04 -18.18
N GLN A 651 4.31 36.36 -18.37
CA GLN A 651 3.81 37.33 -17.37
C GLN A 651 2.99 38.48 -17.99
N GLY A 652 2.29 39.22 -17.14
CA GLY A 652 1.49 40.40 -17.51
C GLY A 652 0.24 40.07 -18.35
N VAL A 653 -0.28 41.07 -19.05
CA VAL A 653 -1.53 40.97 -19.85
C VAL A 653 -1.43 39.93 -20.99
N SER A 654 -0.21 39.55 -21.38
CA SER A 654 0.04 38.56 -22.42
C SER A 654 0.34 37.14 -21.89
N LYS A 655 0.21 36.90 -20.57
CA LYS A 655 0.43 35.58 -19.92
C LYS A 655 -0.45 34.51 -20.56
N ARG A 656 0.16 33.38 -20.91
CA ARG A 656 -0.53 32.20 -21.47
C ARG A 656 0.05 30.93 -20.86
N SER A 657 -0.78 29.94 -20.55
CA SER A 657 -0.31 28.61 -20.16
C SER A 657 0.60 28.01 -21.25
N LEU A 658 1.71 27.40 -20.85
CA LEU A 658 2.71 26.85 -21.77
C LEU A 658 2.23 25.58 -22.46
N SER A 659 2.54 25.45 -23.75
CA SER A 659 2.43 24.16 -24.43
C SER A 659 3.61 23.25 -24.09
N ARG A 660 3.45 21.94 -24.20
CA ARG A 660 4.56 20.98 -24.02
C ARG A 660 5.76 21.25 -24.92
N GLN A 661 5.52 21.66 -26.17
CA GLN A 661 6.60 22.04 -27.10
C GLN A 661 7.40 23.23 -26.60
N LYS A 662 6.72 24.24 -26.04
CA LYS A 662 7.40 25.39 -25.42
C LYS A 662 8.11 24.99 -24.13
N ALA A 663 7.51 24.15 -23.31
CA ALA A 663 8.15 23.63 -22.10
C ALA A 663 9.43 22.86 -22.44
N ARG A 664 9.42 22.02 -23.48
CA ARG A 664 10.61 21.34 -24.00
C ARG A 664 11.67 22.32 -24.50
N PHE A 665 11.26 23.33 -25.26
CA PHE A 665 12.17 24.39 -25.71
C PHE A 665 12.87 25.05 -24.52
N TYR A 666 12.13 25.40 -23.47
CA TYR A 666 12.73 25.98 -22.26
C TYR A 666 13.56 24.96 -21.47
N ALA A 667 13.16 23.69 -21.41
CA ALA A 667 13.97 22.62 -20.82
C ALA A 667 15.35 22.52 -21.49
N GLU A 668 15.40 22.58 -22.83
CA GLU A 668 16.65 22.55 -23.60
C GLU A 668 17.45 23.87 -23.46
N LEU A 669 16.76 25.01 -23.35
CA LEU A 669 17.40 26.31 -23.16
C LEU A 669 18.06 26.42 -21.77
N PHE A 670 17.43 25.86 -20.73
CA PHE A 670 17.90 25.92 -19.33
C PHE A 670 18.63 24.65 -18.85
N ASP A 671 18.72 23.60 -19.67
CA ASP A 671 19.14 22.23 -19.25
C ASP A 671 18.35 21.68 -18.05
N ASP A 672 17.05 22.01 -17.97
CA ASP A 672 16.23 21.68 -16.81
C ASP A 672 15.52 20.32 -16.96
N SER A 673 15.77 19.42 -16.01
CA SER A 673 15.23 18.07 -16.02
C SER A 673 13.74 18.03 -15.69
N TYR A 674 13.25 18.95 -14.86
CA TYR A 674 11.85 19.03 -14.45
C TYR A 674 10.93 19.48 -15.60
N LEU A 675 11.30 20.54 -16.33
CA LEU A 675 10.62 20.98 -17.55
C LEU A 675 10.65 19.89 -18.63
N MET A 676 11.75 19.12 -18.72
CA MET A 676 11.84 17.98 -19.62
C MET A 676 10.83 16.89 -19.25
N SER A 677 10.72 16.54 -17.96
CA SER A 677 9.72 15.59 -17.44
C SER A 677 8.29 16.06 -17.67
N LEU A 678 7.97 17.33 -17.37
CA LEU A 678 6.65 17.89 -17.67
C LEU A 678 6.31 17.89 -19.16
N SER A 679 7.27 18.23 -20.02
CA SER A 679 7.06 18.28 -21.47
C SER A 679 6.71 16.90 -22.04
N SER A 680 7.25 15.84 -21.43
CA SER A 680 7.03 14.45 -21.84
C SER A 680 6.01 13.71 -20.97
N SER A 681 5.41 14.38 -19.98
CA SER A 681 4.48 13.79 -18.99
C SER A 681 3.28 13.08 -19.62
N ASP A 682 2.84 12.01 -18.94
CA ASP A 682 1.65 11.24 -19.27
C ASP A 682 0.37 11.85 -18.67
N LEU A 683 0.43 13.03 -18.06
CA LEU A 683 -0.71 13.72 -17.44
C LEU A 683 -1.21 14.88 -18.28
N TYR A 684 -2.52 15.03 -18.38
CA TYR A 684 -3.25 16.20 -18.87
C TYR A 684 -3.69 17.04 -17.67
N TRP A 685 -3.58 18.36 -17.77
CA TRP A 685 -3.99 19.27 -16.70
C TRP A 685 -5.38 19.80 -16.97
N ASP A 686 -6.37 19.14 -16.37
CA ASP A 686 -7.78 19.40 -16.61
C ASP A 686 -8.37 20.33 -15.56
N GLU A 687 -9.24 21.24 -15.99
CA GLU A 687 -9.87 22.23 -15.13
C GLU A 687 -11.05 21.62 -14.36
N ILE A 688 -11.17 21.88 -13.07
CA ILE A 688 -12.35 21.48 -12.29
C ILE A 688 -13.50 22.42 -12.60
N VAL A 689 -14.63 21.86 -13.07
CA VAL A 689 -15.82 22.64 -13.43
C VAL A 689 -16.88 22.63 -12.34
N SER A 690 -16.95 21.57 -11.52
CA SER A 690 -17.83 21.53 -10.36
C SER A 690 -17.28 20.63 -9.26
N ILE A 691 -17.64 20.97 -8.01
CA ILE A 691 -17.41 20.19 -6.79
C ILE A 691 -18.75 20.18 -6.07
N ASP A 692 -19.51 19.11 -6.25
CA ASP A 692 -20.92 19.04 -5.82
C ASP A 692 -21.05 18.05 -4.67
N TYR A 693 -21.70 18.45 -3.58
CA TYR A 693 -22.03 17.53 -2.48
C TYR A 693 -23.10 16.51 -2.93
N VAL A 694 -22.84 15.22 -2.73
CA VAL A 694 -23.71 14.12 -3.21
C VAL A 694 -24.45 13.41 -2.08
N GLY A 695 -24.00 13.59 -0.83
CA GLY A 695 -24.53 12.91 0.35
C GLY A 695 -23.52 11.94 0.98
N ASN A 696 -24.03 11.04 1.81
CA ASN A 696 -23.27 9.98 2.48
C ASN A 696 -23.22 8.72 1.61
N ASP A 697 -22.03 8.18 1.38
CA ASP A 697 -21.83 6.95 0.62
C ASP A 697 -20.71 6.10 1.24
N GLN A 698 -20.70 4.80 0.93
CA GLN A 698 -19.67 3.88 1.37
C GLN A 698 -18.33 4.25 0.71
N VAL A 699 -17.25 4.34 1.48
CA VAL A 699 -15.92 4.75 0.99
C VAL A 699 -14.83 3.76 1.35
N TYR A 700 -13.81 3.74 0.51
CA TYR A 700 -12.66 2.85 0.59
C TYR A 700 -11.36 3.63 0.41
N ASP A 701 -10.26 3.06 0.90
CA ASP A 701 -8.91 3.57 0.68
C ASP A 701 -7.91 2.46 0.35
N LEU A 702 -6.89 2.81 -0.43
CA LEU A 702 -5.77 1.93 -0.79
C LEU A 702 -4.45 2.55 -0.36
N THR A 703 -3.60 1.75 0.27
CA THR A 703 -2.21 2.13 0.50
C THR A 703 -1.30 1.56 -0.57
N VAL A 704 -0.63 2.45 -1.30
CA VAL A 704 0.39 2.12 -2.30
C VAL A 704 1.76 2.54 -1.75
N PRO A 705 2.61 1.60 -1.31
CA PRO A 705 3.96 1.89 -0.86
C PRO A 705 4.76 2.63 -1.94
N GLU A 706 5.75 3.40 -1.50
CA GLU A 706 6.63 4.22 -2.34
C GLU A 706 5.94 5.39 -3.05
N LEU A 707 4.92 5.16 -3.87
CA LEU A 707 4.33 6.23 -4.68
C LEU A 707 3.22 7.01 -3.96
N HIS A 708 2.58 6.40 -2.95
CA HIS A 708 1.51 6.99 -2.13
C HIS A 708 0.34 7.56 -2.94
N ASN A 709 0.19 7.13 -4.19
CA ASN A 709 -0.84 7.59 -5.11
C ASN A 709 -1.27 6.47 -6.06
N PHE A 710 -2.47 6.60 -6.63
CA PHE A 710 -2.99 5.71 -7.67
C PHE A 710 -3.95 6.47 -8.59
N VAL A 711 -4.43 5.80 -9.64
CA VAL A 711 -5.41 6.33 -10.59
C VAL A 711 -6.75 5.63 -10.41
N ALA A 712 -7.79 6.40 -10.14
CA ALA A 712 -9.18 5.96 -10.06
C ALA A 712 -10.07 6.88 -10.90
N GLU A 713 -11.02 6.32 -11.65
CA GLU A 713 -11.89 7.07 -12.58
C GLU A 713 -11.13 8.04 -13.50
N ASP A 714 -9.97 7.61 -13.98
CA ASP A 714 -9.06 8.41 -14.79
C ASP A 714 -8.62 9.74 -14.11
N ILE A 715 -8.45 9.74 -12.78
CA ILE A 715 -7.94 10.86 -11.97
C ILE A 715 -6.90 10.34 -10.93
N CYS A 716 -5.87 11.14 -10.63
CA CYS A 716 -4.79 10.76 -9.70
C CYS A 716 -5.11 11.17 -8.23
N VAL A 717 -4.84 10.29 -7.25
CA VAL A 717 -5.29 10.35 -5.83
C VAL A 717 -4.17 9.95 -4.82
N HIS A 718 -4.10 10.40 -3.52
CA HIS A 718 -2.88 10.25 -2.62
C HIS A 718 -3.06 10.08 -1.06
N ASN A 719 -2.10 9.48 -0.29
CA ASN A 719 -2.12 9.08 1.17
C ASN A 719 -1.32 9.98 2.22
N THR A 720 -1.46 9.91 3.58
CA THR A 720 -0.88 10.89 4.62
C THR A 720 -0.26 10.27 5.92
N THR A 721 0.65 10.98 6.65
CA THR A 721 1.37 10.58 7.91
C THR A 721 1.50 11.67 9.04
N PHE A 722 1.27 11.35 10.34
CA PHE A 722 1.47 12.19 11.56
C PHE A 722 2.83 11.99 12.27
N ALA A 723 3.33 10.76 12.24
CA ALA A 723 4.46 10.30 13.05
C ALA A 723 5.78 11.05 12.83
N MET A 724 5.98 11.59 11.63
CA MET A 724 7.21 12.30 11.27
C MET A 724 7.38 13.65 11.98
N ASN A 725 6.31 14.33 12.39
CA ASN A 725 6.46 15.59 13.13
C ASN A 725 7.00 15.39 14.54
N LEU A 726 6.72 14.25 15.18
CA LEU A 726 7.27 13.95 16.50
C LEU A 726 8.79 13.71 16.41
N VAL A 727 9.26 13.05 15.34
CA VAL A 727 10.70 12.89 15.04
C VAL A 727 11.38 14.23 14.77
N GLU A 728 10.75 15.11 13.97
CA GLU A 728 11.26 16.45 13.71
C GLU A 728 11.46 17.26 14.99
N ASN A 729 10.46 17.25 15.87
CA ASN A 729 10.50 18.02 17.11
C ASN A 729 11.52 17.46 18.11
N ALA A 730 11.64 16.13 18.21
CA ALA A 730 12.67 15.47 19.00
C ALA A 730 14.09 15.86 18.55
N LEU A 731 14.35 15.82 17.24
CA LEU A 731 15.64 16.23 16.65
C LEU A 731 15.97 17.71 16.88
N MET A 732 14.97 18.58 16.93
CA MET A 732 15.18 20.01 17.14
C MET A 732 15.30 20.38 18.61
N GLY A 733 14.72 19.58 19.52
CA GLY A 733 14.71 19.83 20.96
C GLY A 733 15.94 19.31 21.71
N ASP A 734 16.59 18.26 21.23
CA ASP A 734 17.79 17.67 21.84
C ASP A 734 18.87 17.40 20.75
N ASP A 735 20.13 17.28 21.18
CA ASP A 735 21.26 16.92 20.31
C ASP A 735 21.60 15.43 20.37
N LYS A 736 20.77 14.63 21.06
CA LYS A 736 20.90 13.18 21.10
C LYS A 736 20.47 12.50 19.78
N PRO A 737 21.15 11.41 19.36
CA PRO A 737 20.75 10.58 18.24
C PRO A 737 19.28 10.16 18.25
N VAL A 738 18.59 10.32 17.11
CA VAL A 738 17.24 9.77 16.90
C VAL A 738 17.30 8.69 15.83
N LEU A 739 16.76 7.53 16.14
CA LEU A 739 16.76 6.36 15.26
C LEU A 739 15.35 6.08 14.74
N VAL A 740 15.18 5.96 13.43
CA VAL A 740 13.89 5.71 12.78
C VAL A 740 13.95 4.41 11.99
N PHE A 741 13.13 3.44 12.37
CA PHE A 741 12.90 2.21 11.63
C PHE A 741 11.63 2.34 10.79
N SER A 742 11.81 2.49 9.49
CA SER A 742 10.73 2.69 8.53
C SER A 742 10.48 1.41 7.73
N LEU A 743 9.52 0.62 8.19
CA LEU A 743 9.17 -0.67 7.59
C LEU A 743 8.17 -0.52 6.43
N GLU A 744 7.52 0.65 6.34
CA GLU A 744 6.54 0.96 5.28
C GLU A 744 7.11 1.88 4.19
N MET A 745 8.00 2.83 4.53
CA MET A 745 8.45 3.88 3.60
C MET A 745 9.96 3.91 3.40
N PRO A 746 10.45 4.16 2.16
CA PRO A 746 11.88 4.36 1.92
C PRO A 746 12.43 5.61 2.62
N ALA A 747 13.69 5.57 3.05
CA ALA A 747 14.32 6.65 3.81
C ALA A 747 14.32 8.00 3.08
N ALA A 748 14.57 8.01 1.76
CA ALA A 748 14.56 9.22 0.94
C ALA A 748 13.21 9.96 0.95
N GLN A 749 12.10 9.21 1.04
CA GLN A 749 10.75 9.78 1.06
C GLN A 749 10.43 10.39 2.42
N LEU A 750 10.85 9.74 3.50
CA LEU A 750 10.76 10.29 4.84
C LEU A 750 11.55 11.60 4.95
N MET A 751 12.76 11.65 4.41
CA MET A 751 13.58 12.87 4.38
C MET A 751 12.91 14.01 3.61
N THR A 752 12.31 13.70 2.45
CA THR A 752 11.58 14.69 1.65
C THR A 752 10.39 15.27 2.42
N ARG A 753 9.69 14.43 3.19
CA ARG A 753 8.59 14.87 4.06
C ARG A 753 9.07 15.75 5.21
N MET A 754 10.18 15.36 5.83
CA MET A 754 10.80 16.11 6.89
C MET A 754 11.24 17.51 6.44
N LEU A 755 11.84 17.61 5.25
CA LEU A 755 12.25 18.88 4.65
C LEU A 755 11.05 19.79 4.32
N SER A 756 9.96 19.22 3.82
CA SER A 756 8.72 19.96 3.57
C SER A 756 8.10 20.50 4.85
N SER A 757 8.00 19.65 5.88
CA SER A 757 7.42 20.04 7.16
C SER A 757 8.27 21.11 7.85
N LEU A 758 9.60 20.91 7.96
CA LEU A 758 10.51 21.86 8.59
C LEU A 758 10.59 23.18 7.83
N GLY A 759 10.66 23.12 6.49
CA GLY A 759 10.68 24.31 5.64
C GLY A 759 9.32 25.01 5.53
N ARG A 760 8.23 24.40 6.03
CA ARG A 760 6.84 24.83 5.74
C ARG A 760 6.62 25.07 4.24
N ILE A 761 7.19 24.18 3.44
CA ILE A 761 7.09 24.19 1.97
C ILE A 761 6.05 23.15 1.61
N ASN A 762 5.23 23.41 0.60
CA ASN A 762 4.27 22.40 0.15
C ASN A 762 4.99 21.08 -0.18
N GLN A 763 4.52 19.97 0.40
CA GLN A 763 5.14 18.64 0.26
C GLN A 763 5.44 18.28 -1.18
N THR A 764 4.53 18.66 -2.05
CA THR A 764 4.62 18.30 -3.45
C THR A 764 5.62 19.15 -4.20
N ARG A 765 5.85 20.39 -3.77
CA ARG A 765 6.89 21.26 -4.34
C ARG A 765 8.28 20.71 -4.02
N VAL A 766 8.50 20.30 -2.76
CA VAL A 766 9.76 19.68 -2.34
C VAL A 766 9.96 18.35 -3.09
N ARG A 767 8.92 17.51 -3.16
CA ARG A 767 9.01 16.21 -3.83
C ARG A 767 9.28 16.33 -5.33
N ASN A 768 8.62 17.26 -6.00
CA ASN A 768 8.73 17.42 -7.45
C ASN A 768 9.86 18.38 -7.87
N GLY A 769 10.64 18.93 -6.92
CA GLY A 769 11.72 19.91 -7.19
C GLY A 769 11.24 21.29 -7.65
N GLN A 770 9.95 21.62 -7.47
CA GLN A 770 9.29 22.85 -7.94
C GLN A 770 9.25 23.92 -6.83
N LEU A 771 10.41 24.33 -6.35
CA LEU A 771 10.52 25.33 -5.28
C LEU A 771 10.41 26.73 -5.88
N GLU A 772 9.52 27.54 -5.34
CA GLU A 772 9.46 28.98 -5.65
C GLU A 772 10.72 29.70 -5.13
N ASP A 773 11.01 30.91 -5.61
CA ASP A 773 12.15 31.72 -5.14
C ASP A 773 12.14 31.90 -3.60
N ASP A 774 10.95 31.98 -3.00
CA ASP A 774 10.76 32.06 -1.55
C ASP A 774 10.90 30.70 -0.83
N ASP A 775 10.80 29.59 -1.54
CA ASP A 775 10.92 28.24 -0.99
C ASP A 775 12.39 27.78 -0.94
N TRP A 776 13.27 28.28 -1.82
CA TRP A 776 14.71 27.99 -1.77
C TRP A 776 15.39 28.41 -0.45
N PRO A 777 15.17 29.63 0.08
CA PRO A 777 15.67 30.01 1.40
C PRO A 777 15.12 29.11 2.51
N LYS A 778 13.84 28.73 2.45
CA LYS A 778 13.21 27.84 3.44
C LYS A 778 13.76 26.41 3.37
N LEU A 779 14.01 25.90 2.18
CA LEU A 779 14.58 24.57 2.00
C LEU A 779 16.02 24.56 2.45
N THR A 780 16.79 25.59 2.09
CA THR A 780 18.18 25.75 2.53
C THR A 780 18.24 25.87 4.05
N ALA A 781 17.31 26.61 4.66
CA ALA A 781 17.17 26.66 6.11
C ALA A 781 16.85 25.27 6.69
N ALA A 782 15.87 24.55 6.17
CA ALA A 782 15.51 23.20 6.63
C ALA A 782 16.66 22.19 6.47
N VAL A 783 17.39 22.23 5.34
CA VAL A 783 18.59 21.41 5.10
C VAL A 783 19.67 21.77 6.10
N ASN A 784 19.92 23.06 6.35
CA ASN A 784 20.92 23.50 7.34
C ASN A 784 20.53 23.10 8.77
N MET A 785 19.23 23.10 9.09
CA MET A 785 18.73 22.61 10.38
C MET A 785 18.98 21.11 10.56
N LEU A 786 18.94 20.32 9.48
CA LEU A 786 19.16 18.86 9.53
C LEU A 786 20.63 18.44 9.34
N LYS A 787 21.46 19.20 8.64
CA LYS A 787 22.79 18.80 8.16
C LYS A 787 23.73 18.27 9.25
N ASN A 788 23.57 18.72 10.49
CA ASN A 788 24.40 18.32 11.63
C ASN A 788 23.61 17.59 12.72
N LYS A 789 22.34 17.23 12.47
CA LYS A 789 21.52 16.53 13.44
C LYS A 789 21.75 15.02 13.34
N PRO A 790 21.91 14.30 14.47
CA PRO A 790 22.21 12.87 14.48
C PRO A 790 20.94 12.03 14.22
N LEU A 791 20.38 12.13 13.01
CA LEU A 791 19.25 11.31 12.56
C LEU A 791 19.75 10.08 11.79
N TYR A 792 19.32 8.90 12.22
CA TYR A 792 19.60 7.63 11.55
C TYR A 792 18.29 7.00 11.10
N ILE A 793 18.15 6.73 9.79
CA ILE A 793 16.97 6.08 9.22
C ILE A 793 17.38 4.72 8.68
N ASP A 794 16.59 3.71 9.01
CA ASP A 794 16.74 2.33 8.58
C ASP A 794 15.43 1.86 7.94
N ASP A 795 15.45 1.63 6.63
CA ASP A 795 14.27 1.28 5.83
C ASP A 795 14.22 -0.21 5.45
N GLN A 796 14.93 -1.07 6.19
CA GLN A 796 14.88 -2.51 5.94
C GLN A 796 13.52 -3.11 6.35
N PRO A 797 12.80 -3.78 5.43
CA PRO A 797 11.50 -4.38 5.74
C PRO A 797 11.64 -5.64 6.60
N GLY A 798 10.63 -5.89 7.45
CA GLY A 798 10.53 -7.15 8.21
C GLY A 798 11.62 -7.36 9.27
N ILE A 799 12.21 -6.29 9.80
CA ILE A 799 13.23 -6.37 10.85
C ILE A 799 12.66 -7.01 12.13
N SER A 800 13.45 -7.88 12.76
CA SER A 800 13.09 -8.46 14.06
C SER A 800 13.48 -7.52 15.22
N PRO A 801 12.81 -7.63 16.39
CA PRO A 801 13.17 -6.83 17.57
C PRO A 801 14.63 -7.00 18.02
N ASN A 802 15.22 -8.19 17.82
CA ASN A 802 16.61 -8.45 18.16
C ASN A 802 17.59 -7.75 17.22
N GLU A 803 17.33 -7.78 15.91
CA GLU A 803 18.13 -7.03 14.93
C GLU A 803 18.05 -5.52 15.19
N MET A 804 16.87 -5.02 15.54
CA MET A 804 16.65 -3.63 15.94
C MET A 804 17.50 -3.27 17.18
N ARG A 805 17.52 -4.13 18.20
CA ARG A 805 18.34 -3.97 19.40
C ARG A 805 19.83 -3.92 19.07
N THR A 806 20.32 -4.79 18.20
CA THR A 806 21.72 -4.79 17.76
C THR A 806 22.10 -3.48 17.07
N ARG A 807 21.22 -2.94 16.21
CA ARG A 807 21.44 -1.65 15.53
C ARG A 807 21.43 -0.48 16.51
N ALA A 808 20.48 -0.46 17.45
CA ALA A 808 20.44 0.55 18.51
C ALA A 808 21.71 0.54 19.37
N ARG A 809 22.18 -0.63 19.82
CA ARG A 809 23.44 -0.78 20.57
C ARG A 809 24.66 -0.26 19.81
N ARG A 810 24.70 -0.46 18.50
CA ARG A 810 25.78 0.07 17.66
C ARG A 810 25.80 1.60 17.69
N ILE A 811 24.65 2.25 17.53
CA ILE A 811 24.55 3.71 17.61
C ILE A 811 24.95 4.21 19.00
N VAL A 812 24.51 3.54 20.08
CA VAL A 812 24.91 3.87 21.46
C VAL A 812 26.42 3.79 21.65
N ARG A 813 27.05 2.75 21.12
CA ARG A 813 28.51 2.57 21.21
C ARG A 813 29.29 3.65 20.45
N GLU A 814 28.76 4.12 19.33
CA GLU A 814 29.42 5.12 18.49
C GLU A 814 29.15 6.56 18.95
N HIS A 815 27.94 6.86 19.47
CA HIS A 815 27.46 8.23 19.70
C HIS A 815 26.97 8.51 21.13
N GLY A 816 27.00 7.53 22.03
CA GLY A 816 26.58 7.70 23.43
C GLY A 816 25.12 7.34 23.67
N GLU A 817 24.31 8.25 24.21
CA GLU A 817 22.89 7.96 24.50
C GLU A 817 21.99 8.20 23.29
N ILE A 818 20.91 7.44 23.15
CA ILE A 818 19.87 7.69 22.14
C ILE A 818 18.79 8.59 22.74
N GLY A 819 18.35 9.59 21.97
CA GLY A 819 17.25 10.48 22.34
C GLY A 819 15.89 9.83 22.14
N MET A 820 15.67 9.15 21.01
CA MET A 820 14.41 8.48 20.70
C MET A 820 14.60 7.37 19.66
N ILE A 821 13.79 6.31 19.77
CA ILE A 821 13.63 5.29 18.73
C ILE A 821 12.20 5.33 18.20
N MET A 822 12.03 5.42 16.88
CA MET A 822 10.75 5.45 16.18
C MET A 822 10.57 4.20 15.32
N VAL A 823 9.39 3.57 15.34
CA VAL A 823 9.07 2.36 14.55
C VAL A 823 7.76 2.53 13.77
N ASP A 824 7.85 2.47 12.43
CA ASP A 824 6.71 2.63 11.51
C ASP A 824 6.52 1.38 10.63
N TYR A 825 5.57 0.47 10.87
CA TYR A 825 4.71 0.31 12.05
C TYR A 825 4.86 -1.11 12.64
N LEU A 826 4.48 -1.29 13.90
CA LEU A 826 4.77 -2.48 14.71
C LEU A 826 4.31 -3.78 14.04
N GLN A 827 3.13 -3.76 13.40
CA GLN A 827 2.57 -4.92 12.69
C GLN A 827 3.27 -5.27 11.36
N LEU A 828 4.39 -4.65 10.99
CA LEU A 828 5.25 -5.12 9.88
C LEU A 828 6.49 -5.87 10.36
N MET A 829 6.75 -5.89 11.67
CA MET A 829 7.84 -6.66 12.25
C MET A 829 7.56 -8.16 12.17
N GLN A 830 8.64 -8.95 12.08
CA GLN A 830 8.60 -10.41 11.99
C GLN A 830 9.56 -11.04 13.00
N ILE A 831 9.12 -12.12 13.63
CA ILE A 831 9.97 -12.93 14.51
C ILE A 831 10.52 -14.11 13.73
N LYS A 832 11.86 -14.20 13.61
CA LYS A 832 12.55 -15.21 12.77
C LYS A 832 12.67 -16.59 13.43
N THR A 833 12.34 -16.72 14.72
CA THR A 833 12.49 -17.95 15.50
C THR A 833 11.18 -18.73 15.60
N GLY A 834 11.08 -19.87 14.88
CA GLY A 834 10.24 -21.04 15.17
C GLY A 834 8.70 -20.86 15.19
N LYS A 835 7.97 -21.82 14.59
CA LYS A 835 6.49 -21.97 14.57
C LYS A 835 5.73 -21.09 15.59
N SER A 836 5.28 -19.92 15.15
CA SER A 836 4.44 -19.01 15.94
C SER A 836 3.03 -19.61 16.13
N GLU A 837 2.53 -19.57 17.36
CA GLU A 837 1.18 -19.98 17.78
C GLU A 837 0.07 -18.96 17.38
N GLY A 838 0.34 -18.11 16.39
CA GLY A 838 -0.60 -17.14 15.82
C GLY A 838 -0.16 -15.68 15.99
N ARG A 839 -0.76 -14.79 15.20
CA ARG A 839 -0.34 -13.39 15.08
C ARG A 839 -0.37 -12.60 16.40
N THR A 840 -1.36 -12.88 17.26
CA THR A 840 -1.48 -12.22 18.57
C THR A 840 -0.30 -12.51 19.50
N ALA A 841 0.22 -13.75 19.48
CA ALA A 841 1.37 -14.13 20.29
C ALA A 841 2.65 -13.45 19.80
N GLU A 842 2.82 -13.37 18.47
CA GLU A 842 3.94 -12.69 17.84
C GLU A 842 3.98 -11.19 18.20
N ILE A 843 2.85 -10.50 18.08
CA ILE A 843 2.73 -9.08 18.45
C ILE A 843 2.99 -8.86 19.96
N SER A 844 2.57 -9.81 20.80
CA SER A 844 2.83 -9.76 22.25
C SER A 844 4.33 -9.85 22.57
N GLU A 845 5.06 -10.69 21.85
CA GLU A 845 6.50 -10.81 22.00
C GLU A 845 7.26 -9.58 21.46
N ILE A 846 6.81 -9.01 20.33
CA ILE A 846 7.34 -7.76 19.79
C ILE A 846 7.16 -6.63 20.81
N SER A 847 5.96 -6.45 21.35
CA SER A 847 5.63 -5.43 22.34
C SER A 847 6.54 -5.51 23.58
N ARG A 848 6.68 -6.69 24.18
CA ARG A 848 7.59 -6.92 25.31
C ARG A 848 9.05 -6.61 24.97
N SER A 849 9.48 -7.01 23.78
CA SER A 849 10.85 -6.78 23.31
C SER A 849 11.16 -5.30 23.10
N LEU A 850 10.20 -4.53 22.59
CA LEU A 850 10.30 -3.07 22.44
C LEU A 850 10.32 -2.36 23.80
N LYS A 851 9.52 -2.79 24.78
CA LYS A 851 9.58 -2.24 26.14
C LYS A 851 10.91 -2.55 26.82
N ALA A 852 11.45 -3.76 26.62
CA ALA A 852 12.79 -4.12 27.11
C ALA A 852 13.87 -3.25 26.44
N LEU A 853 13.76 -3.01 25.12
CA LEU A 853 14.66 -2.11 24.40
C LEU A 853 14.61 -0.68 24.93
N ALA A 854 13.42 -0.14 25.22
CA ALA A 854 13.25 1.19 25.80
C ALA A 854 14.00 1.32 27.12
N LYS A 855 13.82 0.36 28.03
CA LYS A 855 14.51 0.31 29.34
C LYS A 855 16.02 0.15 29.20
N GLU A 856 16.46 -0.68 28.26
CA GLU A 856 17.88 -0.96 28.06
C GLU A 856 18.63 0.25 27.49
N MET A 857 18.04 0.92 26.50
CA MET A 857 18.62 2.11 25.86
C MET A 857 18.37 3.40 26.66
N ASN A 858 17.57 3.33 27.73
CA ASN A 858 17.10 4.46 28.52
C ASN A 858 16.55 5.61 27.66
N CYS A 859 15.72 5.27 26.66
CA CYS A 859 15.14 6.25 25.73
C CYS A 859 13.67 5.93 25.42
N PRO A 860 12.86 6.93 25.05
CA PRO A 860 11.50 6.70 24.57
C PRO A 860 11.51 5.89 23.25
N VAL A 861 10.73 4.81 23.22
CA VAL A 861 10.45 4.05 22.01
C VAL A 861 9.03 4.37 21.57
N VAL A 862 8.89 5.04 20.42
CA VAL A 862 7.60 5.37 19.82
C VAL A 862 7.30 4.37 18.72
N ALA A 863 6.24 3.58 18.88
CA ALA A 863 5.83 2.59 17.89
C ALA A 863 4.43 2.91 17.35
N LEU A 864 4.31 2.94 16.03
CA LEU A 864 3.03 3.12 15.37
C LEU A 864 2.24 1.81 15.37
N SER A 865 0.94 1.91 15.63
CA SER A 865 0.04 0.77 15.65
C SER A 865 -1.27 1.09 14.95
N GLN A 866 -1.77 0.16 14.14
CA GLN A 866 -3.08 0.32 13.50
C GLN A 866 -4.23 -0.12 14.41
N LEU A 867 -5.39 0.52 14.25
CA LEU A 867 -6.62 0.21 14.97
C LEU A 867 -7.53 -0.77 14.21
N ASN A 868 -8.28 -1.59 14.95
CA ASN A 868 -9.32 -2.49 14.46
C ASN A 868 -10.47 -1.74 13.78
N ARG A 869 -11.08 -2.38 12.78
CA ARG A 869 -12.19 -1.82 11.99
C ARG A 869 -13.51 -1.71 12.79
N SER A 870 -13.66 -2.46 13.88
CA SER A 870 -14.86 -2.45 14.74
C SER A 870 -15.15 -1.08 15.37
N LEU A 871 -14.13 -0.23 15.51
CA LEU A 871 -14.27 1.15 15.96
C LEU A 871 -15.29 1.93 15.12
N GLU A 872 -15.32 1.70 13.82
CA GLU A 872 -16.19 2.41 12.86
C GLU A 872 -17.65 1.96 12.91
N GLN A 873 -17.98 0.94 13.69
CA GLN A 873 -19.38 0.55 13.91
C GLN A 873 -19.97 1.22 15.16
N ARG A 874 -19.13 1.82 16.01
CA ARG A 874 -19.57 2.49 17.24
C ARG A 874 -20.19 3.85 16.93
N PRO A 875 -21.21 4.30 17.69
CA PRO A 875 -21.74 5.66 17.54
C PRO A 875 -20.67 6.73 17.80
N ASN A 876 -19.82 6.51 18.80
CA ASN A 876 -18.66 7.35 19.07
C ASN A 876 -17.41 6.72 18.42
N LYS A 877 -16.82 7.44 17.46
CA LYS A 877 -15.66 7.01 16.67
C LYS A 877 -14.31 7.34 17.33
N ARG A 878 -14.31 7.94 18.52
CA ARG A 878 -13.08 8.20 19.28
C ARG A 878 -12.45 6.85 19.67
N PRO A 879 -11.19 6.58 19.27
CA PRO A 879 -10.54 5.33 19.60
C PRO A 879 -10.36 5.13 21.11
N VAL A 880 -10.45 3.88 21.54
CA VAL A 880 -10.16 3.44 22.91
C VAL A 880 -9.21 2.25 22.89
N ASN A 881 -8.63 1.87 24.04
CA ASN A 881 -7.61 0.82 24.11
C ASN A 881 -8.05 -0.52 23.50
N SER A 882 -9.33 -0.90 23.63
CA SER A 882 -9.87 -2.13 23.04
C SER A 882 -9.81 -2.15 21.50
N ASP A 883 -9.68 -0.99 20.85
CA ASP A 883 -9.59 -0.88 19.40
C ASP A 883 -8.19 -1.14 18.86
N LEU A 884 -7.16 -1.25 19.71
CA LEU A 884 -5.83 -1.66 19.24
C LEU A 884 -5.95 -3.06 18.58
N ARG A 885 -5.29 -3.24 17.44
CA ARG A 885 -5.32 -4.54 16.75
C ARG A 885 -4.50 -5.56 17.53
N GLU A 886 -5.07 -6.75 17.76
CA GLU A 886 -4.38 -7.87 18.44
C GLU A 886 -3.85 -7.45 19.84
N SER A 887 -4.66 -6.67 20.58
CA SER A 887 -4.29 -5.65 21.58
C SER A 887 -3.86 -6.06 22.98
N GLY A 888 -4.16 -7.28 23.44
CA GLY A 888 -4.08 -7.59 24.88
C GLY A 888 -2.72 -7.29 25.51
N ALA A 889 -1.62 -7.63 24.83
CA ALA A 889 -0.27 -7.39 25.33
C ALA A 889 0.24 -5.97 25.07
N ILE A 890 -0.07 -5.39 23.90
CA ILE A 890 0.33 -4.00 23.58
C ILE A 890 -0.23 -3.04 24.62
N GLU A 891 -1.51 -3.19 24.97
CA GLU A 891 -2.12 -2.35 25.99
C GLU A 891 -1.42 -2.50 27.34
N GLN A 892 -0.98 -3.70 27.73
CA GLN A 892 -0.35 -3.94 29.03
C GLN A 892 1.07 -3.36 29.09
N ASP A 893 1.87 -3.61 28.06
CA ASP A 893 3.29 -3.28 28.01
C ASP A 893 3.55 -1.78 27.80
N ALA A 894 2.70 -1.10 27.00
CA ALA A 894 2.83 0.32 26.74
C ALA A 894 2.71 1.16 28.02
N ASP A 895 3.51 2.21 28.14
CA ASP A 895 3.41 3.18 29.23
C ASP A 895 2.46 4.32 28.86
N VAL A 896 2.51 4.73 27.59
CA VAL A 896 1.63 5.76 27.02
C VAL A 896 0.98 5.23 25.75
N ILE A 897 -0.32 5.42 25.62
CA ILE A 897 -1.07 5.12 24.38
C ILE A 897 -1.77 6.39 23.95
N MET A 898 -1.40 6.87 22.77
CA MET A 898 -1.98 8.04 22.13
C MET A 898 -2.79 7.61 20.91
N PHE A 899 -4.03 8.06 20.82
CA PHE A 899 -4.88 7.88 19.66
C PHE A 899 -5.04 9.19 18.93
N ILE A 900 -4.93 9.13 17.60
CA ILE A 900 -5.22 10.28 16.75
C ILE A 900 -6.67 10.17 16.31
N TYR A 901 -7.45 11.22 16.56
CA TYR A 901 -8.80 11.38 16.09
C TYR A 901 -8.94 12.73 15.38
N ARG A 902 -9.61 12.76 14.23
CA ARG A 902 -9.93 13.99 13.52
C ARG A 902 -11.42 13.99 13.26
N ASP A 903 -12.13 14.88 13.93
CA ASP A 903 -13.59 14.91 13.84
C ASP A 903 -14.06 15.19 12.41
N GLU A 904 -13.37 16.10 11.71
CA GLU A 904 -13.59 16.42 10.29
C GLU A 904 -13.46 15.24 9.31
N VAL A 905 -12.89 14.11 9.75
CA VAL A 905 -12.79 12.87 8.95
C VAL A 905 -14.07 12.04 9.03
N TYR A 906 -14.83 12.19 10.10
CA TYR A 906 -16.05 11.42 10.37
C TYR A 906 -17.32 12.29 10.32
N ASN A 907 -17.20 13.60 10.55
CA ASN A 907 -18.29 14.56 10.64
C ASN A 907 -18.00 15.79 9.74
N GLU A 908 -18.80 16.02 8.71
CA GLU A 908 -18.54 17.05 7.69
C GLU A 908 -18.84 18.50 8.12
N ASP A 909 -19.86 18.66 8.94
CA ASP A 909 -20.25 19.94 9.54
C ASP A 909 -19.48 20.20 10.84
N SER A 910 -18.41 19.43 11.09
CA SER A 910 -17.58 19.60 12.28
C SER A 910 -17.14 21.07 12.36
N PRO A 911 -17.42 21.74 13.49
CA PRO A 911 -16.91 23.09 13.72
C PRO A 911 -15.38 23.11 13.90
N GLU A 912 -14.75 21.93 14.00
CA GLU A 912 -13.33 21.74 14.33
C GLU A 912 -12.49 21.32 13.10
N LYS A 913 -12.74 21.92 11.93
CA LYS A 913 -11.95 21.67 10.72
C LYS A 913 -10.49 22.10 10.90
N GLY A 914 -9.58 21.25 10.45
CA GLY A 914 -8.14 21.38 10.64
C GLY A 914 -7.68 21.11 12.07
N VAL A 915 -8.54 20.58 12.97
CA VAL A 915 -8.16 20.18 14.32
C VAL A 915 -8.02 18.66 14.40
N ALA A 916 -6.95 18.22 15.06
CA ALA A 916 -6.72 16.83 15.41
C ALA A 916 -6.68 16.67 16.94
N GLU A 917 -7.51 15.78 17.44
CA GLU A 917 -7.50 15.32 18.82
C GLU A 917 -6.43 14.23 18.99
N ILE A 918 -5.51 14.45 19.91
CA ILE A 918 -4.57 13.44 20.42
C ILE A 918 -5.13 12.97 21.76
N ILE A 919 -5.80 11.82 21.73
CA ILE A 919 -6.46 11.22 22.89
C ILE A 919 -5.44 10.32 23.59
N ILE A 920 -5.05 10.67 24.81
CA ILE A 920 -4.20 9.86 25.67
C ILE A 920 -5.09 8.82 26.34
N GLY A 921 -5.22 7.64 25.72
CA GLY A 921 -6.04 6.53 26.19
C GLY A 921 -5.41 5.75 27.35
N LYS A 922 -4.08 5.84 27.49
CA LYS A 922 -3.33 5.29 28.62
C LYS A 922 -2.12 6.18 28.91
N GLN A 923 -1.85 6.44 30.18
CA GLN A 923 -0.64 7.10 30.67
C GLN A 923 -0.34 6.57 32.07
N ARG A 924 0.84 6.00 32.29
CA ARG A 924 1.24 5.45 33.60
C ARG A 924 1.66 6.52 34.61
N ASN A 925 2.29 7.60 34.13
CA ASN A 925 3.00 8.56 34.97
C ASN A 925 2.33 9.95 35.02
N GLY A 926 1.07 10.05 34.58
CA GLY A 926 0.37 11.33 34.41
C GLY A 926 -1.11 11.15 34.08
N PRO A 927 -1.85 12.26 33.88
CA PRO A 927 -3.27 12.22 33.61
C PRO A 927 -3.57 11.75 32.17
N ILE A 928 -4.66 11.01 32.02
CA ILE A 928 -5.29 10.77 30.71
C ILE A 928 -6.06 12.02 30.26
N GLY A 929 -6.41 12.09 28.98
CA GLY A 929 -7.23 13.18 28.44
C GLY A 929 -6.96 13.41 26.97
N THR A 930 -7.52 14.49 26.43
CA THR A 930 -7.39 14.83 25.02
C THR A 930 -6.66 16.16 24.87
N THR A 931 -5.67 16.19 23.98
CA THR A 931 -4.99 17.40 23.52
C THR A 931 -5.46 17.72 22.10
N ARG A 932 -5.59 19.00 21.74
CA ARG A 932 -6.02 19.42 20.40
C ARG A 932 -4.87 20.11 19.69
N LEU A 933 -4.55 19.65 18.49
CA LEU A 933 -3.51 20.21 17.63
C LEU A 933 -4.12 20.71 16.32
N ALA A 934 -3.52 21.72 15.72
CA ALA A 934 -3.84 22.14 14.36
C ALA A 934 -3.14 21.21 13.36
N PHE A 935 -3.87 20.69 12.36
CA PHE A 935 -3.32 19.89 11.27
C PHE A 935 -3.30 20.68 9.95
N ILE A 936 -2.10 21.09 9.55
CA ILE A 936 -1.83 21.81 8.30
C ILE A 936 -1.43 20.82 7.20
N GLY A 937 -2.45 20.26 6.54
CA GLY A 937 -2.26 19.18 5.57
C GLY A 937 -1.32 19.49 4.40
N LYS A 938 -1.23 20.75 3.95
CA LYS A 938 -0.35 21.18 2.83
C LYS A 938 1.15 20.99 3.10
N TYR A 939 1.56 20.97 4.37
CA TYR A 939 2.94 20.77 4.81
C TYR A 939 3.13 19.43 5.52
N THR A 940 2.08 18.60 5.55
CA THR A 940 2.04 17.38 6.39
C THR A 940 2.48 17.65 7.82
N ARG A 941 2.02 18.78 8.39
CA ARG A 941 2.50 19.32 9.66
C ARG A 941 1.38 19.46 10.68
N PHE A 942 1.64 19.02 11.91
CA PHE A 942 0.85 19.33 13.09
C PHE A 942 1.49 20.51 13.82
N GLU A 943 0.69 21.42 14.38
CA GLU A 943 1.13 22.61 15.13
C GLU A 943 0.25 22.82 16.38
N ASN A 944 0.73 23.62 17.33
CA ASN A 944 -0.07 24.03 18.49
C ASN A 944 -1.29 24.84 18.05
N LEU A 945 -2.43 24.59 18.68
CA LEU A 945 -3.66 25.33 18.43
C LEU A 945 -3.59 26.68 19.17
N ALA A 946 -3.91 27.79 18.51
CA ALA A 946 -3.86 29.10 19.17
C ALA A 946 -4.94 29.21 20.27
N HIS A 947 -4.56 29.60 21.49
CA HIS A 947 -5.38 29.67 22.72
C HIS A 947 -6.61 30.62 22.68
N SER A 948 -7.06 31.12 21.52
CA SER A 948 -8.23 31.99 21.42
C SER A 948 -9.58 31.26 21.30
N TYR A 949 -9.61 29.94 21.53
CA TYR A 949 -10.80 29.08 21.50
C TYR A 949 -10.95 28.28 22.82
N GLU A 950 -11.03 28.95 23.96
CA GLU A 950 -11.55 28.33 25.18
C GLU A 950 -13.09 28.41 25.17
N TYR A 951 -13.75 27.28 24.92
CA TYR A 951 -15.10 27.05 25.46
C TYR A 951 -14.96 26.50 26.89
N PRO A 952 -15.91 26.81 27.80
CA PRO A 952 -15.82 26.40 29.19
C PRO A 952 -15.80 24.86 29.32
N PRO A 953 -15.14 24.31 30.35
CA PRO A 953 -15.02 22.87 30.55
C PRO A 953 -16.39 22.23 30.74
N ASP A 954 -16.64 21.12 30.04
CA ASP A 954 -17.83 20.28 30.19
C ASP A 954 -17.86 19.63 31.59
N GLU A 955 -19.01 19.73 32.28
CA GLU A 955 -19.37 18.98 33.50
C GLU A 955 -19.51 17.47 33.26
#